data_AF-A0A1B8Y2C0-F1
#
_entry.id   AF-A0A1B8Y2C0-F1
#
_cell.length_a   1.000
_cell.length_b   1.000
_cell.length_c   1.000
_cell.angle_alpha   90.00
_cell.angle_beta   90.00
_cell.angle_gamma   90.00
#
_symmetry.space_group_name_H-M   'P 1'
#
loop_
_entity.id
_entity.type
_entity.pdbx_description
1 polymer ?
#
loop_
_entity_poly.entity_id
_entity_poly.type
_entity_poly.pdbx_seq_one_letter_code
_entity_poly.pdbx_strand_id
1 'polypeptide(L)'
;YEILTPNAIPKGFMDGKQACERMIRALELDPNLYRIGQSKIFFRAGVLAHLEEERDLKITDIIILFQAVCRGYLARKAFAKKQQQLIALKVLQRNCAAYLKLRHWQWWRLFTKVKPLLQVTRQEEELLAKDEELLKVKEKQSKVEGELVEMERKQQQLVEEKNILAEQLQAETELFAEAEEMRARLAIKKQELEEILRDLEIRMEEEEERNQVLQNEKKKMQAHVQDLEEQLDEEEAARQKLQLEKVTAEAKIKKMEEDILVLEDQNSKFLKEKKLLEERIAESTSQLAEEEEKAKNLAKLKNKQEMMITDLEERLKKEEKTRQELEKAKRKLDGETTDLQDQIAELQAQIEELKLQLAKKEEELQAALARGDEEVLQKNNTLKVVRELQAQIAELQEDLESEKASRNKAEKQKRDLSEELEALKTELEDTLDTTAAQQELRTKREQEVAELKKSIEEETRNHEAQIQEMRQRQATALEELSEQLEQAKRFKGNLEKNKQSLESDNKELATEVKSLQQMKAESEYKRKKLEGQVQELHTKVLEGDRLRADMVEKSSKLQNELENVSSLLEEAEKKGIKLAKDAASLESQLQDTQELLQEETRQKLNLSSRIRQLEEEKNNLQEQQEEEEEARKALEKQILSLQSQLVEAKKKVDDDVGTIEGLEEVKKKLLKDMESLGQRLEEKGIAHEKLEKTKNRLQQELDDLMVDLDHQRQIVSNLEKKQKKFDQLLAEEKNISARNAEERDRAEADAREKETKALSLARALDEALEGRDEFERLNKQLRAEMEDLMSSKDDVGKNVHELEKSKRALEQQVEEMRTQLEELEDELQGTEDAKLRLEVNMQAMKAQFERDLQTRDEQNEEKKRALVKQVRELEAELEDERKQRAMAVAIKKKLEMDMKDLESQIEAANKGREDAIKQLRKLQAQMKDYQRELEEARASRDDIFAQSKENEKKLKSLEAEILQLQEELASSERSRRHAEQERDELADEISNSTSGKSALLDEKRRLEARIAQLEEELEEEQSNMELLNDRFRKTTLQ
;
A
#
# COMPACT_ATOMS: atom_id res chain seq x y z
N TYR A 1 -41.43 -2.68 -14.95
CA TYR A 1 -42.80 -2.36 -15.43
C TYR A 1 -43.65 -3.57 -15.83
N GLU A 2 -43.28 -4.84 -15.55
CA GLU A 2 -44.07 -6.01 -15.98
C GLU A 2 -45.52 -6.02 -15.42
N ILE A 3 -45.71 -5.43 -14.24
CA ILE A 3 -47.04 -5.21 -13.62
C ILE A 3 -47.99 -4.34 -14.49
N LEU A 4 -47.45 -3.51 -15.39
CA LEU A 4 -48.23 -2.73 -16.36
C LEU A 4 -48.61 -3.54 -17.60
N THR A 5 -47.92 -4.65 -17.86
CA THR A 5 -48.08 -5.48 -19.06
C THR A 5 -48.43 -6.93 -18.70
N PRO A 6 -49.52 -7.18 -17.94
CA PRO A 6 -49.89 -8.53 -17.52
C PRO A 6 -50.12 -9.42 -18.75
N ASN A 7 -49.51 -10.62 -18.73
CA ASN A 7 -49.53 -11.63 -19.81
C ASN A 7 -48.76 -11.26 -21.10
N ALA A 8 -48.06 -10.13 -21.18
CA ALA A 8 -47.23 -9.79 -22.35
C ALA A 8 -45.99 -10.71 -22.49
N ILE A 9 -45.47 -11.21 -21.36
CA ILE A 9 -44.44 -12.24 -21.29
C ILE A 9 -45.13 -13.61 -21.03
N PRO A 10 -44.95 -14.62 -21.89
CA PRO A 10 -45.40 -15.99 -21.61
C PRO A 10 -44.66 -16.59 -20.41
N LYS A 11 -45.35 -17.40 -19.59
CA LYS A 11 -44.73 -18.07 -18.43
C LYS A 11 -43.66 -19.07 -18.88
N GLY A 12 -42.39 -18.72 -18.67
CA GLY A 12 -41.23 -19.53 -19.04
C GLY A 12 -39.96 -18.67 -19.10
N PHE A 13 -38.85 -19.25 -19.53
CA PHE A 13 -37.64 -18.47 -19.85
C PHE A 13 -37.77 -17.85 -21.24
N MET A 14 -37.43 -16.58 -21.37
CA MET A 14 -37.36 -15.83 -22.63
C MET A 14 -36.10 -14.96 -22.60
N ASP A 15 -35.50 -14.72 -23.78
CA ASP A 15 -34.42 -13.74 -23.90
C ASP A 15 -34.88 -12.36 -23.38
N GLY A 16 -34.04 -11.71 -22.57
CA GLY A 16 -34.40 -10.47 -21.88
C GLY A 16 -34.69 -9.31 -22.84
N LYS A 17 -34.00 -9.25 -23.99
CA LYS A 17 -34.23 -8.23 -25.01
C LYS A 17 -35.58 -8.48 -25.72
N GLN A 18 -35.85 -9.72 -26.13
CA GLN A 18 -37.13 -10.12 -26.72
C GLN A 18 -38.31 -9.94 -25.74
N ALA A 19 -38.11 -10.22 -24.44
CA ALA A 19 -39.12 -10.01 -23.41
C ALA A 19 -39.45 -8.51 -23.26
N CYS A 20 -38.43 -7.65 -23.17
CA CYS A 20 -38.63 -6.20 -23.12
C CYS A 20 -39.24 -5.64 -24.41
N GLU A 21 -38.89 -6.18 -25.59
CA GLU A 21 -39.56 -5.83 -26.85
C GLU A 21 -41.06 -6.15 -26.83
N ARG A 22 -41.48 -7.28 -26.25
CA ARG A 22 -42.90 -7.61 -26.07
C ARG A 22 -43.58 -6.68 -25.08
N MET A 23 -42.93 -6.38 -23.96
CA MET A 23 -43.46 -5.41 -22.97
C MET A 23 -43.66 -4.03 -23.60
N ILE A 24 -42.67 -3.51 -24.34
CA ILE A 24 -42.76 -2.17 -24.96
C ILE A 24 -43.89 -2.11 -25.99
N ARG A 25 -44.10 -3.18 -26.78
CA ARG A 25 -45.26 -3.30 -27.68
C ARG A 25 -46.59 -3.36 -26.93
N ALA A 26 -46.63 -4.01 -25.76
CA ALA A 26 -47.82 -4.08 -24.89
C ALA A 26 -48.08 -2.80 -24.07
N LEU A 27 -47.09 -1.89 -23.99
CA LEU A 27 -47.25 -0.52 -23.49
C LEU A 27 -47.62 0.48 -24.60
N GLU A 28 -47.73 0.01 -25.86
CA GLU A 28 -48.06 0.80 -27.06
C GLU A 28 -47.18 2.06 -27.28
N LEU A 29 -45.97 2.06 -26.71
CA LEU A 29 -45.04 3.20 -26.76
C LEU A 29 -44.57 3.50 -28.19
N ASP A 30 -44.57 4.78 -28.58
CA ASP A 30 -44.09 5.22 -29.90
C ASP A 30 -42.60 4.90 -30.08
N PRO A 31 -42.19 4.25 -31.20
CA PRO A 31 -40.79 3.94 -31.50
C PRO A 31 -39.80 5.11 -31.52
N ASN A 32 -40.24 6.37 -31.50
CA ASN A 32 -39.38 7.56 -31.38
C ASN A 32 -39.03 7.91 -29.93
N LEU A 33 -39.78 7.38 -28.96
CA LEU A 33 -39.60 7.64 -27.52
C LEU A 33 -38.55 6.72 -26.86
N TYR A 34 -38.12 5.66 -27.54
CA TYR A 34 -37.11 4.72 -27.02
C TYR A 34 -36.13 4.21 -28.10
N ARG A 35 -35.00 3.65 -27.67
CA ARG A 35 -34.02 2.93 -28.51
C ARG A 35 -33.56 1.66 -27.77
N ILE A 36 -33.68 0.51 -28.43
CA ILE A 36 -33.32 -0.79 -27.85
C ILE A 36 -31.87 -1.11 -28.22
N GLY A 37 -30.99 -1.10 -27.22
CA GLY A 37 -29.60 -1.55 -27.35
C GLY A 37 -29.46 -3.06 -27.15
N GLN A 38 -28.22 -3.54 -27.02
CA GLN A 38 -27.94 -4.96 -26.84
C GLN A 38 -28.10 -5.45 -25.39
N SER A 39 -27.91 -4.56 -24.41
CA SER A 39 -28.03 -4.86 -22.96
C SER A 39 -28.79 -3.81 -22.15
N LYS A 40 -29.23 -2.71 -22.79
CA LYS A 40 -29.94 -1.59 -22.18
C LYS A 40 -30.95 -1.01 -23.16
N ILE A 41 -31.99 -0.37 -22.63
CA ILE A 41 -32.97 0.39 -23.40
C ILE A 41 -32.85 1.85 -22.97
N PHE A 42 -32.78 2.74 -23.95
CA PHE A 42 -32.64 4.18 -23.74
C PHE A 42 -33.99 4.83 -24.03
N PHE A 43 -34.51 5.60 -23.08
CA PHE A 43 -35.77 6.35 -23.24
C PHE A 43 -35.47 7.84 -23.45
N ARG A 44 -36.39 8.55 -24.11
CA ARG A 44 -36.43 10.02 -24.06
C ARG A 44 -36.77 10.49 -22.64
N ALA A 45 -36.39 11.73 -22.31
CA ALA A 45 -36.73 12.34 -21.03
C ALA A 45 -38.25 12.35 -20.79
N GLY A 46 -38.68 12.29 -19.53
CA GLY A 46 -40.09 12.21 -19.12
C GLY A 46 -40.73 10.82 -19.23
N VAL A 47 -40.41 10.04 -20.28
CA VAL A 47 -41.05 8.73 -20.56
C VAL A 47 -40.92 7.75 -19.37
N LEU A 48 -39.74 7.70 -18.73
CA LEU A 48 -39.52 6.82 -17.58
C LEU A 48 -40.30 7.25 -16.33
N ALA A 49 -40.50 8.56 -16.13
CA ALA A 49 -41.25 9.09 -14.98
C ALA A 49 -42.73 8.70 -15.08
N HIS A 50 -43.33 8.86 -16.26
CA HIS A 50 -44.71 8.44 -16.53
C HIS A 50 -44.90 6.91 -16.33
N LEU A 51 -43.91 6.09 -16.70
CA LEU A 51 -43.95 4.64 -16.45
C LEU A 51 -43.79 4.26 -14.97
N GLU A 52 -43.18 5.11 -14.14
CA GLU A 52 -43.22 4.93 -12.67
C GLU A 52 -44.54 5.40 -12.06
N GLU A 53 -45.12 6.51 -12.53
CA GLU A 53 -46.43 7.00 -12.07
C GLU A 53 -47.54 5.96 -12.28
N GLU A 54 -47.66 5.42 -13.50
CA GLU A 54 -48.59 4.31 -13.80
C GLU A 54 -48.30 3.06 -12.94
N ARG A 55 -47.02 2.76 -12.68
CA ARG A 55 -46.60 1.61 -11.86
C ARG A 55 -46.98 1.81 -10.39
N ASP A 56 -46.77 2.97 -9.82
CA ASP A 56 -47.07 3.25 -8.42
C ASP A 56 -48.58 3.33 -8.18
N LEU A 57 -49.36 3.83 -9.15
CA LEU A 57 -50.82 3.71 -9.15
C LEU A 57 -51.28 2.24 -9.10
N LYS A 58 -50.66 1.34 -9.87
CA LYS A 58 -50.96 -0.12 -9.82
C LYS A 58 -50.46 -0.82 -8.55
N ILE A 59 -49.43 -0.28 -7.90
CA ILE A 59 -48.87 -0.85 -6.66
C ILE A 59 -49.60 -0.34 -5.41
N THR A 60 -50.24 0.83 -5.47
CA THR A 60 -50.94 1.45 -4.33
C THR A 60 -51.98 0.54 -3.67
N ASP A 61 -52.83 -0.14 -4.45
CA ASP A 61 -53.83 -1.06 -3.89
C ASP A 61 -53.18 -2.22 -3.10
N ILE A 62 -52.09 -2.78 -3.64
CA ILE A 62 -51.33 -3.86 -3.02
C ILE A 62 -50.67 -3.37 -1.73
N ILE A 63 -50.11 -2.15 -1.73
CA ILE A 63 -49.53 -1.53 -0.54
C ILE A 63 -50.60 -1.28 0.52
N ILE A 64 -51.76 -0.73 0.16
CA ILE A 64 -52.86 -0.46 1.11
C ILE A 64 -53.35 -1.76 1.74
N LEU A 65 -53.58 -2.80 0.94
CA LEU A 65 -54.00 -4.12 1.41
C LEU A 65 -52.95 -4.76 2.34
N PHE A 66 -51.68 -4.75 1.94
CA PHE A 66 -50.57 -5.27 2.77
C PHE A 66 -50.45 -4.51 4.10
N GLN A 67 -50.48 -3.17 4.06
CA GLN A 67 -50.46 -2.36 5.27
C GLN A 67 -51.66 -2.64 6.19
N ALA A 68 -52.87 -2.83 5.64
CA ALA A 68 -54.05 -3.16 6.42
C ALA A 68 -53.92 -4.53 7.12
N VAL A 69 -53.42 -5.55 6.40
CA VAL A 69 -53.14 -6.88 6.95
C VAL A 69 -52.07 -6.81 8.05
N CYS A 70 -50.97 -6.08 7.83
CA CYS A 70 -49.90 -5.89 8.82
C CYS A 70 -50.39 -5.14 10.07
N ARG A 71 -51.15 -4.04 9.90
CA ARG A 71 -51.77 -3.31 11.02
C ARG A 71 -52.72 -4.21 11.81
N GLY A 72 -53.56 -5.01 11.13
CA GLY A 72 -54.45 -5.98 11.77
C GLY A 72 -53.73 -7.09 12.52
N TYR A 73 -52.64 -7.64 11.97
CA TYR A 73 -51.80 -8.62 12.65
C TYR A 73 -51.15 -8.05 13.92
N LEU A 74 -50.53 -6.87 13.82
CA LEU A 74 -49.88 -6.20 14.95
C LEU A 74 -50.90 -5.82 16.04
N ALA A 75 -52.09 -5.32 15.65
CA ALA A 75 -53.17 -5.01 16.57
C ALA A 75 -53.65 -6.25 17.36
N ARG A 76 -53.87 -7.39 16.67
CA ARG A 76 -54.25 -8.65 17.34
C ARG A 76 -53.16 -9.17 18.28
N LYS A 77 -51.88 -9.11 17.87
CA LYS A 77 -50.74 -9.51 18.70
C LYS A 77 -50.60 -8.63 19.95
N ALA A 78 -50.78 -7.32 19.81
CA ALA A 78 -50.77 -6.37 20.92
C ALA A 78 -51.99 -6.54 21.85
N PHE A 79 -53.17 -6.83 21.29
CA PHE A 79 -54.39 -7.11 22.05
C PHE A 79 -54.23 -8.37 22.91
N ALA A 80 -53.74 -9.49 22.36
CA ALA A 80 -53.49 -10.71 23.10
C ALA A 80 -52.53 -10.49 24.28
N LYS A 81 -51.44 -9.73 24.07
CA LYS A 81 -50.51 -9.34 25.15
C LYS A 81 -51.20 -8.49 26.23
N LYS A 82 -52.04 -7.53 25.84
CA LYS A 82 -52.85 -6.73 26.80
C LYS A 82 -53.88 -7.58 27.55
N GLN A 83 -54.48 -8.58 26.92
CA GLN A 83 -55.43 -9.50 27.55
C GLN A 83 -54.74 -10.39 28.60
N GLN A 84 -53.56 -10.94 28.28
CA GLN A 84 -52.73 -11.67 29.23
C GLN A 84 -52.30 -10.76 30.41
N GLN A 85 -51.88 -9.52 30.12
CA GLN A 85 -51.55 -8.54 31.14
C GLN A 85 -52.76 -8.17 32.03
N LEU A 86 -53.97 -8.08 31.46
CA LEU A 86 -55.19 -7.83 32.23
C LEU A 86 -55.57 -9.00 33.15
N ILE A 87 -55.36 -10.24 32.71
CA ILE A 87 -55.57 -11.43 33.56
C ILE A 87 -54.58 -11.42 34.73
N ALA A 88 -53.28 -11.17 34.47
CA ALA A 88 -52.29 -11.02 35.52
C ALA A 88 -52.60 -9.84 36.47
N LEU A 89 -53.07 -8.70 35.92
CA LEU A 89 -53.49 -7.54 36.71
C LEU A 89 -54.68 -7.87 37.62
N LYS A 90 -55.68 -8.62 37.15
CA LYS A 90 -56.81 -9.07 38.00
C LYS A 90 -56.34 -9.96 39.15
N VAL A 91 -55.37 -10.86 38.92
CA VAL A 91 -54.78 -11.68 39.99
C VAL A 91 -54.02 -10.80 41.01
N LEU A 92 -53.21 -9.85 40.53
CA LEU A 92 -52.51 -8.89 41.39
C LEU A 92 -53.49 -8.00 42.19
N GLN A 93 -54.54 -7.48 41.55
CA GLN A 93 -55.60 -6.70 42.20
C GLN A 93 -56.31 -7.51 43.30
N ARG A 94 -56.68 -8.77 43.03
CA ARG A 94 -57.28 -9.68 44.02
C ARG A 94 -56.35 -9.89 45.22
N ASN A 95 -55.07 -10.13 44.97
CA ASN A 95 -54.07 -10.34 46.02
C ASN A 95 -53.82 -9.07 46.84
N CYS A 96 -53.73 -7.90 46.20
CA CYS A 96 -53.63 -6.60 46.87
C CYS A 96 -54.88 -6.28 47.70
N ALA A 97 -56.08 -6.56 47.19
CA ALA A 97 -57.34 -6.36 47.93
C ALA A 97 -57.42 -7.28 49.15
N ALA A 98 -57.03 -8.56 49.02
CA ALA A 98 -56.92 -9.48 50.15
C ALA A 98 -55.90 -8.99 51.19
N TYR A 99 -54.72 -8.53 50.77
CA TYR A 99 -53.72 -7.93 51.66
C TYR A 99 -54.24 -6.65 52.35
N LEU A 100 -54.97 -5.78 51.65
CA LEU A 100 -55.57 -4.58 52.24
C LEU A 100 -56.62 -4.90 53.30
N LYS A 101 -57.39 -5.99 53.13
CA LYS A 101 -58.31 -6.53 54.16
C LYS A 101 -57.53 -7.11 55.35
N LEU A 102 -56.46 -7.89 55.10
CA LEU A 102 -55.72 -8.62 56.15
C LEU A 102 -54.71 -7.78 56.95
N ARG A 103 -54.05 -6.77 56.35
CA ARG A 103 -52.91 -6.03 56.95
C ARG A 103 -53.20 -5.35 58.31
N HIS A 104 -54.46 -5.07 58.60
CA HIS A 104 -54.89 -4.43 59.86
C HIS A 104 -55.56 -5.41 60.84
N TRP A 105 -55.81 -6.65 60.43
CA TRP A 105 -56.38 -7.68 61.28
C TRP A 105 -55.38 -8.08 62.38
N GLN A 106 -55.80 -8.10 63.64
CA GLN A 106 -54.87 -8.30 64.76
C GLN A 106 -54.27 -9.72 64.76
N TRP A 107 -55.04 -10.72 64.33
CA TRP A 107 -54.55 -12.09 64.11
C TRP A 107 -53.46 -12.15 63.04
N TRP A 108 -53.59 -11.39 61.95
CA TRP A 108 -52.52 -11.30 60.93
C TRP A 108 -51.24 -10.71 61.52
N ARG A 109 -51.35 -9.65 62.33
CA ARG A 109 -50.19 -9.04 63.01
C ARG A 109 -49.49 -10.00 63.97
N LEU A 110 -50.25 -10.77 64.75
CA LEU A 110 -49.71 -11.83 65.62
C LEU A 110 -49.03 -12.92 64.79
N PHE A 111 -49.72 -13.45 63.77
CA PHE A 111 -49.19 -14.46 62.85
C PHE A 111 -47.89 -14.02 62.17
N THR A 112 -47.81 -12.78 61.67
CA THR A 112 -46.57 -12.25 61.05
C THR A 112 -45.40 -12.07 62.02
N LYS A 113 -45.64 -12.02 63.34
CA LYS A 113 -44.58 -12.04 64.35
C LYS A 113 -44.13 -13.46 64.74
N VAL A 114 -45.05 -14.42 64.71
CA VAL A 114 -44.77 -15.83 65.09
C VAL A 114 -44.23 -16.65 63.91
N LYS A 115 -44.72 -16.46 62.68
CA LYS A 115 -44.28 -17.22 61.50
C LYS A 115 -42.75 -17.16 61.27
N PRO A 116 -42.05 -16.01 61.44
CA PRO A 116 -40.59 -15.96 61.31
C PRO A 116 -39.80 -16.71 62.39
N LEU A 117 -40.45 -17.26 63.43
CA LEU A 117 -39.84 -18.13 64.44
C LEU A 117 -40.03 -19.62 64.10
N LEU A 118 -41.03 -19.96 63.29
CA LEU A 118 -41.33 -21.30 62.82
C LEU A 118 -40.67 -21.54 61.46
N GLN A 119 -39.33 -21.61 61.46
CA GLN A 119 -38.54 -21.61 60.24
C GLN A 119 -38.22 -23.00 59.66
N VAL A 120 -38.48 -24.12 60.33
CA VAL A 120 -37.93 -25.44 59.95
C VAL A 120 -38.15 -25.78 58.47
N THR A 121 -39.39 -25.76 57.97
CA THR A 121 -39.67 -26.04 56.55
C THR A 121 -39.12 -24.96 55.61
N ARG A 122 -39.00 -23.71 56.07
CA ARG A 122 -38.35 -22.63 55.31
C ARG A 122 -36.83 -22.83 55.24
N GLN A 123 -36.21 -23.40 56.26
CA GLN A 123 -34.79 -23.73 56.28
C GLN A 123 -34.52 -24.93 55.37
N GLU A 124 -35.44 -25.89 55.27
CA GLU A 124 -35.40 -26.96 54.25
C GLU A 124 -35.59 -26.39 52.84
N GLU A 125 -36.59 -25.52 52.60
CA GLU A 125 -36.78 -24.82 51.32
C GLU A 125 -35.57 -23.95 50.93
N GLU A 126 -34.99 -23.19 51.87
CA GLU A 126 -33.80 -22.37 51.64
C GLU A 126 -32.53 -23.21 51.46
N LEU A 127 -32.42 -24.37 52.11
CA LEU A 127 -31.31 -25.31 51.90
C LEU A 127 -31.40 -25.95 50.52
N LEU A 128 -32.57 -26.44 50.10
CA LEU A 128 -32.77 -26.97 48.74
C LEU A 128 -32.54 -25.90 47.66
N ALA A 129 -33.02 -24.67 47.88
CA ALA A 129 -32.74 -23.54 46.99
C ALA A 129 -31.24 -23.18 46.96
N LYS A 130 -30.53 -23.32 48.09
CA LYS A 130 -29.07 -23.13 48.17
C LYS A 130 -28.30 -24.26 47.52
N ASP A 131 -28.75 -25.51 47.60
CA ASP A 131 -28.15 -26.63 46.86
C ASP A 131 -28.35 -26.48 45.35
N GLU A 132 -29.54 -26.04 44.89
CA GLU A 132 -29.75 -25.65 43.49
C GLU A 132 -28.86 -24.47 43.06
N GLU A 133 -28.70 -23.45 43.91
CA GLU A 133 -27.82 -22.32 43.62
C GLU A 133 -26.35 -22.75 43.59
N LEU A 134 -25.91 -23.61 44.53
CA LEU A 134 -24.57 -24.18 44.57
C LEU A 134 -24.29 -25.10 43.38
N LEU A 135 -25.26 -25.88 42.90
CA LEU A 135 -25.16 -26.63 41.65
C LEU A 135 -24.97 -25.69 40.45
N LYS A 136 -25.85 -24.68 40.31
CA LYS A 136 -25.77 -23.69 39.22
C LYS A 136 -24.52 -22.81 39.29
N VAL A 137 -23.92 -22.64 40.46
CA VAL A 137 -22.61 -21.99 40.65
C VAL A 137 -21.47 -22.95 40.29
N LYS A 138 -21.50 -24.21 40.74
CA LYS A 138 -20.50 -25.24 40.40
C LYS A 138 -20.45 -25.55 38.91
N GLU A 139 -21.58 -25.61 38.22
CA GLU A 139 -21.64 -25.77 36.75
C GLU A 139 -20.97 -24.59 36.03
N LYS A 140 -21.25 -23.35 36.46
CA LYS A 140 -20.62 -22.14 35.91
C LYS A 140 -19.13 -22.10 36.23
N GLN A 141 -18.75 -22.44 37.46
CA GLN A 141 -17.35 -22.49 37.89
C GLN A 141 -16.58 -23.53 37.09
N SER A 142 -17.06 -24.77 37.01
CA SER A 142 -16.43 -25.84 36.22
C SER A 142 -16.32 -25.48 34.74
N LYS A 143 -17.31 -24.77 34.16
CA LYS A 143 -17.20 -24.25 32.79
C LYS A 143 -16.11 -23.16 32.66
N VAL A 144 -16.06 -22.20 33.57
CA VAL A 144 -15.05 -21.13 33.58
C VAL A 144 -13.65 -21.68 33.86
N GLU A 145 -13.54 -22.69 34.71
CA GLU A 145 -12.31 -23.43 35.05
C GLU A 145 -11.82 -24.24 33.84
N GLY A 146 -12.71 -24.90 33.09
CA GLY A 146 -12.38 -25.51 31.80
C GLY A 146 -11.92 -24.50 30.75
N GLU A 147 -12.63 -23.37 30.61
CA GLU A 147 -12.21 -22.26 29.73
C GLU A 147 -10.87 -21.64 30.17
N LEU A 148 -10.57 -21.61 31.47
CA LEU A 148 -9.30 -21.13 32.02
C LEU A 148 -8.16 -22.13 31.76
N VAL A 149 -8.37 -23.43 31.95
CA VAL A 149 -7.38 -24.48 31.62
C VAL A 149 -7.08 -24.51 30.11
N GLU A 150 -8.08 -24.31 29.24
CA GLU A 150 -7.83 -24.13 27.80
C GLU A 150 -6.97 -22.90 27.50
N MET A 151 -7.16 -21.80 28.23
CA MET A 151 -6.38 -20.57 28.08
C MET A 151 -4.96 -20.70 28.67
N GLU A 152 -4.78 -21.37 29.81
CA GLU A 152 -3.46 -21.71 30.35
C GLU A 152 -2.69 -22.62 29.41
N ARG A 153 -3.33 -23.63 28.80
CA ARG A 153 -2.69 -24.48 27.79
C ARG A 153 -2.28 -23.68 26.55
N LYS A 154 -3.11 -22.74 26.09
CA LYS A 154 -2.74 -21.80 25.02
C LYS A 154 -1.58 -20.88 25.43
N GLN A 155 -1.54 -20.42 26.68
CA GLN A 155 -0.42 -19.64 27.20
C GLN A 155 0.87 -20.46 27.24
N GLN A 156 0.82 -21.73 27.64
CA GLN A 156 1.96 -22.65 27.58
C GLN A 156 2.45 -22.84 26.14
N GLN A 157 1.54 -23.08 25.19
CA GLN A 157 1.87 -23.18 23.76
C GLN A 157 2.54 -21.91 23.22
N LEU A 158 2.04 -20.72 23.57
CA LEU A 158 2.65 -19.44 23.18
C LEU A 158 4.01 -19.18 23.86
N VAL A 159 4.23 -19.71 25.08
CA VAL A 159 5.54 -19.68 25.74
C VAL A 159 6.52 -20.65 25.07
N GLU A 160 6.06 -21.80 24.61
CA GLU A 160 6.89 -22.77 23.88
C GLU A 160 7.24 -22.27 22.47
N GLU A 161 6.29 -21.68 21.73
CA GLU A 161 6.55 -20.94 20.49
C GLU A 161 7.57 -19.80 20.70
N LYS A 162 7.45 -19.05 21.80
CA LYS A 162 8.42 -18.01 22.18
C LYS A 162 9.81 -18.59 22.49
N ASN A 163 9.89 -19.74 23.14
CA ASN A 163 11.16 -20.40 23.44
C ASN A 163 11.85 -20.89 22.15
N ILE A 164 11.09 -21.51 21.23
CA ILE A 164 11.58 -21.89 19.90
C ILE A 164 12.09 -20.67 19.13
N LEU A 165 11.40 -19.53 19.20
CA LEU A 165 11.88 -18.26 18.61
C LEU A 165 13.15 -17.73 19.28
N ALA A 166 13.34 -17.94 20.58
CA ALA A 166 14.56 -17.56 21.29
C ALA A 166 15.75 -18.48 20.93
N GLU A 167 15.51 -19.79 20.78
CA GLU A 167 16.50 -20.76 20.28
C GLU A 167 16.90 -20.45 18.84
N GLN A 168 15.93 -20.10 17.97
CA GLN A 168 16.19 -19.63 16.61
C GLN A 168 17.01 -18.33 16.59
N LEU A 169 16.68 -17.36 17.44
CA LEU A 169 17.44 -16.11 17.57
C LEU A 169 18.89 -16.36 18.05
N GLN A 170 19.09 -17.30 18.98
CA GLN A 170 20.43 -17.68 19.41
C GLN A 170 21.21 -18.39 18.28
N ALA A 171 20.58 -19.32 17.56
CA ALA A 171 21.20 -20.00 16.42
C ALA A 171 21.53 -19.02 15.27
N GLU A 172 20.66 -18.04 14.98
CA GLU A 172 20.98 -16.95 14.05
C GLU A 172 22.15 -16.09 14.56
N THR A 173 22.23 -15.81 15.87
CA THR A 173 23.34 -15.06 16.48
C THR A 173 24.67 -15.82 16.39
N GLU A 174 24.66 -17.14 16.61
CA GLU A 174 25.83 -18.01 16.44
C GLU A 174 26.26 -18.07 14.97
N LEU A 175 25.32 -18.19 14.02
CA LEU A 175 25.59 -18.10 12.58
C LEU A 175 26.11 -16.72 12.14
N PHE A 176 25.66 -15.63 12.77
CA PHE A 176 26.22 -14.29 12.55
C PHE A 176 27.67 -14.22 13.04
N ALA A 177 28.00 -14.80 14.20
CA ALA A 177 29.37 -14.86 14.70
C ALA A 177 30.28 -15.72 13.81
N GLU A 178 29.81 -16.87 13.32
CA GLU A 178 30.54 -17.67 12.31
C GLU A 178 30.74 -16.89 10.99
N ALA A 179 29.75 -16.13 10.54
CA ALA A 179 29.84 -15.30 9.35
C ALA A 179 30.80 -14.11 9.53
N GLU A 180 30.87 -13.51 10.72
CA GLU A 180 31.86 -12.48 11.05
C GLU A 180 33.27 -13.08 11.17
N GLU A 181 33.44 -14.26 11.76
CA GLU A 181 34.74 -14.93 11.79
C GLU A 181 35.19 -15.33 10.38
N MET A 182 34.28 -15.80 9.53
CA MET A 182 34.58 -16.08 8.12
C MET A 182 34.92 -14.80 7.34
N ARG A 183 34.24 -13.68 7.59
CA ARG A 183 34.60 -12.36 7.04
C ARG A 183 35.97 -11.90 7.52
N ALA A 184 36.32 -12.10 8.79
CA ALA A 184 37.64 -11.79 9.34
C ALA A 184 38.74 -12.65 8.70
N ARG A 185 38.54 -13.97 8.60
CA ARG A 185 39.45 -14.88 7.87
C ARG A 185 39.62 -14.49 6.39
N LEU A 186 38.55 -14.02 5.74
CA LEU A 186 38.60 -13.52 4.35
C LEU A 186 39.29 -12.15 4.25
N ALA A 187 39.16 -11.28 5.25
CA ALA A 187 39.89 -10.02 5.33
C ALA A 187 41.40 -10.24 5.55
N ILE A 188 41.77 -11.20 6.39
CA ILE A 188 43.17 -11.64 6.57
C ILE A 188 43.70 -12.19 5.25
N LYS A 189 43.00 -13.11 4.58
CA LYS A 189 43.40 -13.60 3.24
C LYS A 189 43.48 -12.51 2.18
N LYS A 190 42.64 -11.47 2.28
CA LYS A 190 42.73 -10.29 1.41
C LYS A 190 44.01 -9.50 1.71
N GLN A 191 44.40 -9.33 2.97
CA GLN A 191 45.68 -8.72 3.35
C GLN A 191 46.87 -9.59 2.90
N GLU A 192 46.86 -10.90 3.10
CA GLU A 192 47.88 -11.83 2.59
C GLU A 192 48.05 -11.71 1.06
N LEU A 193 46.95 -11.63 0.31
CA LEU A 193 46.98 -11.43 -1.14
C LEU A 193 47.42 -10.02 -1.54
N GLU A 194 47.11 -8.99 -0.76
CA GLU A 194 47.59 -7.62 -0.96
C GLU A 194 49.09 -7.48 -0.63
N GLU A 195 49.61 -8.22 0.35
CA GLU A 195 51.05 -8.34 0.61
C GLU A 195 51.75 -9.10 -0.51
N ILE A 196 51.22 -10.23 -0.97
CA ILE A 196 51.77 -10.98 -2.12
C ILE A 196 51.74 -10.12 -3.40
N LEU A 197 50.72 -9.28 -3.60
CA LEU A 197 50.68 -8.33 -4.72
C LEU A 197 51.76 -7.24 -4.58
N ARG A 198 51.92 -6.63 -3.39
CA ARG A 198 53.02 -5.68 -3.14
C ARG A 198 54.39 -6.31 -3.31
N ASP A 199 54.59 -7.55 -2.87
CA ASP A 199 55.82 -8.32 -3.07
C ASP A 199 56.12 -8.54 -4.56
N LEU A 200 55.09 -8.72 -5.39
CA LEU A 200 55.22 -8.83 -6.84
C LEU A 200 55.43 -7.47 -7.52
N GLU A 201 54.85 -6.40 -7.00
CA GLU A 201 55.09 -5.01 -7.43
C GLU A 201 56.52 -4.59 -7.10
N ILE A 202 56.99 -4.80 -5.86
CA ILE A 202 58.38 -4.53 -5.43
C ILE A 202 59.38 -5.37 -6.23
N ARG A 203 59.09 -6.65 -6.52
CA ARG A 203 59.96 -7.47 -7.40
C ARG A 203 59.98 -7.00 -8.84
N MET A 204 58.89 -6.39 -9.32
CA MET A 204 58.85 -5.76 -10.64
C MET A 204 59.71 -4.48 -10.65
N GLU A 205 59.61 -3.65 -9.61
CA GLU A 205 60.49 -2.48 -9.41
C GLU A 205 61.98 -2.90 -9.27
N GLU A 206 62.29 -3.95 -8.50
CA GLU A 206 63.66 -4.50 -8.40
C GLU A 206 64.20 -5.00 -9.74
N GLU A 207 63.38 -5.64 -10.58
CA GLU A 207 63.80 -6.09 -11.91
C GLU A 207 63.93 -4.93 -12.90
N GLU A 208 63.12 -3.87 -12.78
CA GLU A 208 63.31 -2.62 -13.53
C GLU A 208 64.60 -1.91 -13.10
N GLU A 209 64.89 -1.81 -11.80
CA GLU A 209 66.17 -1.29 -11.29
C GLU A 209 67.36 -2.16 -11.72
N ARG A 210 67.28 -3.49 -11.63
CA ARG A 210 68.33 -4.41 -12.11
C ARG A 210 68.58 -4.23 -13.61
N ASN A 211 67.53 -4.11 -14.41
CA ASN A 211 67.64 -3.87 -15.85
C ASN A 211 68.30 -2.50 -16.12
N GLN A 212 67.96 -1.47 -15.35
CA GLN A 212 68.58 -0.14 -15.46
C GLN A 212 70.04 -0.11 -14.98
N VAL A 213 70.39 -0.88 -13.94
CA VAL A 213 71.78 -1.11 -13.50
C VAL A 213 72.56 -1.84 -14.58
N LEU A 214 72.07 -2.97 -15.10
CA LEU A 214 72.69 -3.71 -16.21
C LEU A 214 72.84 -2.85 -17.47
N GLN A 215 71.88 -1.97 -17.77
CA GLN A 215 71.98 -1.01 -18.86
C GLN A 215 73.09 0.03 -18.63
N ASN A 216 73.30 0.46 -17.39
CA ASN A 216 74.36 1.39 -17.02
C ASN A 216 75.74 0.72 -16.92
N GLU A 217 75.82 -0.54 -16.48
CA GLU A 217 77.03 -1.35 -16.56
C GLU A 217 77.41 -1.66 -18.00
N LYS A 218 76.44 -1.97 -18.88
CA LYS A 218 76.69 -2.09 -20.33
C LYS A 218 77.27 -0.82 -20.92
N LYS A 219 76.76 0.38 -20.53
CA LYS A 219 77.37 1.66 -20.94
C LYS A 219 78.79 1.83 -20.42
N LYS A 220 79.06 1.53 -19.14
CA LYS A 220 80.41 1.61 -18.54
C LYS A 220 81.39 0.65 -19.23
N MET A 221 80.96 -0.56 -19.55
CA MET A 221 81.77 -1.55 -20.25
C MET A 221 82.04 -1.12 -21.69
N GLN A 222 81.05 -0.54 -22.38
CA GLN A 222 81.24 0.04 -23.72
C GLN A 222 82.23 1.22 -23.69
N ALA A 223 82.15 2.11 -22.70
CA ALA A 223 83.11 3.19 -22.51
C ALA A 223 84.52 2.65 -22.21
N HIS A 224 84.66 1.67 -21.30
CA HIS A 224 85.97 1.11 -20.97
C HIS A 224 86.62 0.34 -22.13
N VAL A 225 85.81 -0.33 -22.97
CA VAL A 225 86.30 -0.91 -24.23
C VAL A 225 86.78 0.19 -25.18
N GLN A 226 86.09 1.33 -25.26
CA GLN A 226 86.54 2.47 -26.06
C GLN A 226 87.84 3.09 -25.51
N ASP A 227 87.97 3.30 -24.20
CA ASP A 227 89.21 3.78 -23.55
C ASP A 227 90.40 2.85 -23.86
N LEU A 228 90.16 1.52 -23.89
CA LEU A 228 91.19 0.52 -24.19
C LEU A 228 91.53 0.45 -25.69
N GLU A 229 90.60 0.77 -26.58
CA GLU A 229 90.89 0.93 -28.02
C GLU A 229 91.71 2.20 -28.28
N GLU A 230 91.40 3.32 -27.61
CA GLU A 230 92.18 4.56 -27.70
C GLU A 230 93.61 4.37 -27.14
N GLN A 231 93.77 3.71 -25.98
CA GLN A 231 95.09 3.38 -25.41
C GLN A 231 95.91 2.43 -26.31
N LEU A 232 95.26 1.56 -27.09
CA LEU A 232 95.95 0.68 -28.03
C LEU A 232 96.47 1.44 -29.25
N ASP A 233 95.66 2.34 -29.84
CA ASP A 233 96.11 3.22 -30.93
C ASP A 233 97.24 4.19 -30.44
N GLU A 234 97.20 4.65 -29.18
CA GLU A 234 98.29 5.45 -28.58
C GLU A 234 99.61 4.67 -28.42
N GLU A 235 99.57 3.43 -27.90
CA GLU A 235 100.76 2.57 -27.77
C GLU A 235 101.32 2.13 -29.14
N GLU A 236 100.47 1.89 -30.15
CA GLU A 236 100.94 1.65 -31.52
C GLU A 236 101.65 2.89 -32.10
N ALA A 237 101.13 4.10 -31.86
CA ALA A 237 101.79 5.35 -32.27
C ALA A 237 103.13 5.58 -31.54
N ALA A 238 103.17 5.33 -30.22
CA ALA A 238 104.40 5.40 -29.43
C ALA A 238 105.47 4.41 -29.93
N ARG A 239 105.05 3.20 -30.30
CA ARG A 239 105.91 2.15 -30.86
C ARG A 239 106.45 2.51 -32.25
N GLN A 240 105.64 3.11 -33.13
CA GLN A 240 106.14 3.62 -34.42
C GLN A 240 107.20 4.71 -34.23
N LYS A 241 106.99 5.62 -33.27
CA LYS A 241 107.95 6.68 -32.94
C LYS A 241 109.30 6.12 -32.44
N LEU A 242 109.28 5.14 -31.53
CA LEU A 242 110.50 4.46 -31.06
C LEU A 242 111.26 3.73 -32.18
N GLN A 243 110.55 3.17 -33.16
CA GLN A 243 111.17 2.55 -34.33
C GLN A 243 111.91 3.57 -35.22
N LEU A 244 111.38 4.80 -35.37
CA LEU A 244 112.03 5.92 -36.04
C LEU A 244 113.28 6.43 -35.28
N GLU A 245 113.20 6.52 -33.95
CA GLU A 245 114.32 6.91 -33.09
C GLU A 245 115.46 5.86 -33.14
N LYS A 246 115.14 4.56 -33.24
CA LYS A 246 116.12 3.48 -33.45
C LYS A 246 116.93 3.67 -34.74
N VAL A 247 116.28 3.91 -35.87
CA VAL A 247 116.95 4.07 -37.18
C VAL A 247 117.88 5.30 -37.17
N THR A 248 117.49 6.39 -36.52
CA THR A 248 118.36 7.57 -36.37
C THR A 248 119.50 7.41 -35.37
N ALA A 249 119.43 6.42 -34.45
CA ALA A 249 120.57 6.02 -33.63
C ALA A 249 121.57 5.15 -34.41
N GLU A 250 121.09 4.17 -35.18
CA GLU A 250 121.92 3.29 -36.02
C GLU A 250 122.73 4.09 -37.07
N ALA A 251 122.12 5.14 -37.66
CA ALA A 251 122.80 6.06 -38.56
C ALA A 251 123.92 6.90 -37.90
N LYS A 252 123.86 7.13 -36.58
CA LYS A 252 124.91 7.87 -35.86
C LYS A 252 126.11 7.00 -35.49
N ILE A 253 125.88 5.71 -35.19
CA ILE A 253 126.94 4.75 -34.86
C ILE A 253 127.92 4.63 -36.04
N LYS A 254 127.38 4.47 -37.26
CA LYS A 254 128.18 4.28 -38.48
C LYS A 254 129.16 5.43 -38.76
N LYS A 255 128.81 6.66 -38.36
CA LYS A 255 129.69 7.83 -38.48
C LYS A 255 130.82 7.83 -37.44
N MET A 256 130.56 7.32 -36.24
CA MET A 256 131.59 7.20 -35.19
C MET A 256 132.63 6.12 -35.52
N GLU A 257 132.27 5.12 -36.33
CA GLU A 257 133.21 4.09 -36.83
C GLU A 257 134.26 4.69 -37.79
N GLU A 258 133.89 5.69 -38.59
CA GLU A 258 134.81 6.42 -39.49
C GLU A 258 135.76 7.36 -38.70
N ASP A 259 135.23 8.07 -37.70
CA ASP A 259 136.03 8.97 -36.84
C ASP A 259 137.10 8.23 -36.01
N ILE A 260 136.87 6.96 -35.65
CA ILE A 260 137.81 6.13 -34.87
C ILE A 260 139.12 5.90 -35.63
N LEU A 261 139.07 5.65 -36.94
CA LEU A 261 140.26 5.32 -37.75
C LEU A 261 141.27 6.48 -37.81
N VAL A 262 140.80 7.72 -37.66
CA VAL A 262 141.62 8.94 -37.63
C VAL A 262 142.19 9.20 -36.22
N LEU A 263 141.51 8.73 -35.17
CA LEU A 263 141.93 8.92 -33.78
C LEU A 263 143.03 7.93 -33.34
N GLU A 264 143.15 6.74 -33.95
CA GLU A 264 144.16 5.75 -33.57
C GLU A 264 145.62 6.24 -33.79
N ASP A 265 145.91 6.99 -34.86
CA ASP A 265 147.25 7.58 -35.07
C ASP A 265 147.62 8.60 -33.98
N GLN A 266 146.64 9.39 -33.54
CA GLN A 266 146.84 10.44 -32.54
C GLN A 266 146.95 9.90 -31.11
N ASN A 267 146.25 8.79 -30.80
CA ASN A 267 146.18 8.22 -29.44
C ASN A 267 147.54 7.71 -28.92
N SER A 268 148.47 7.38 -29.84
CA SER A 268 149.85 6.99 -29.55
C SER A 268 150.63 8.01 -28.67
N LYS A 269 150.22 9.29 -28.68
CA LYS A 269 150.93 10.39 -28.00
C LYS A 269 150.35 10.76 -26.63
N PHE A 270 149.07 10.54 -26.38
CA PHE A 270 148.41 10.90 -25.10
C PHE A 270 148.42 9.81 -24.02
N LEU A 271 148.88 8.60 -24.37
CA LEU A 271 149.06 7.44 -23.47
C LEU A 271 150.05 7.63 -22.30
N LYS A 272 150.61 8.84 -22.11
CA LYS A 272 151.53 9.18 -21.01
C LYS A 272 151.00 10.17 -19.97
N GLU A 273 149.89 10.89 -20.23
CA GLU A 273 149.42 11.96 -19.32
C GLU A 273 148.16 11.61 -18.52
N LYS A 274 147.28 10.73 -19.03
CA LYS A 274 146.06 10.33 -18.31
C LYS A 274 146.33 9.59 -16.98
N LYS A 275 147.46 8.89 -16.88
CA LYS A 275 147.86 8.05 -15.73
C LYS A 275 148.20 8.84 -14.45
N LEU A 276 147.97 10.15 -14.44
CA LEU A 276 148.25 11.07 -13.32
C LEU A 276 146.96 11.70 -12.73
N LEU A 277 145.78 11.27 -13.21
CA LEU A 277 144.47 11.75 -12.72
C LEU A 277 143.57 10.65 -12.14
N GLU A 278 143.95 9.37 -12.28
CA GLU A 278 143.18 8.23 -11.75
C GLU A 278 143.26 8.11 -10.21
N GLU A 279 144.26 8.74 -9.57
CA GLU A 279 144.46 8.70 -8.12
C GLU A 279 143.65 9.75 -7.34
N ARG A 280 142.99 10.72 -8.01
CA ARG A 280 142.44 11.92 -7.35
C ARG A 280 140.91 11.97 -7.18
N ILE A 281 140.19 10.93 -7.62
CA ILE A 281 138.71 10.86 -7.50
C ILE A 281 138.27 9.88 -6.39
N ALA A 282 139.10 8.88 -6.06
CA ALA A 282 138.79 7.86 -5.05
C ALA A 282 138.55 8.43 -3.63
N GLU A 283 139.16 9.57 -3.29
CA GLU A 283 139.10 10.18 -1.96
C GLU A 283 137.78 10.90 -1.65
N SER A 284 137.09 11.44 -2.67
CA SER A 284 135.80 12.14 -2.50
C SER A 284 134.64 11.22 -2.13
N THR A 285 134.82 9.90 -2.21
CA THR A 285 133.82 8.88 -1.86
C THR A 285 133.52 8.79 -0.35
N SER A 286 134.30 9.47 0.50
CA SER A 286 134.32 9.21 1.95
C SER A 286 133.56 10.23 2.83
N GLN A 287 133.35 11.47 2.37
CA GLN A 287 132.90 12.57 3.23
C GLN A 287 131.43 13.01 3.08
N LEU A 288 130.67 12.44 2.14
CA LEU A 288 129.25 12.78 1.95
C LEU A 288 128.28 11.93 2.81
N ALA A 289 128.81 11.00 3.62
CA ALA A 289 128.02 9.97 4.28
C ALA A 289 127.39 10.36 5.64
N GLU A 290 127.83 11.46 6.28
CA GLU A 290 127.44 11.78 7.68
C GLU A 290 126.47 12.97 7.87
N GLU A 291 126.23 13.83 6.86
CA GLU A 291 125.45 15.07 7.07
C GLU A 291 124.00 15.07 6.55
N GLU A 292 123.59 14.17 5.62
CA GLU A 292 122.20 14.14 5.15
C GLU A 292 121.21 13.37 6.06
N GLU A 293 121.70 12.68 7.10
CA GLU A 293 120.85 12.05 8.13
C GLU A 293 119.94 13.08 8.84
N LYS A 294 120.42 14.33 8.98
CA LYS A 294 119.69 15.41 9.66
C LYS A 294 118.46 15.89 8.87
N ALA A 295 118.42 15.72 7.55
CA ALA A 295 117.31 16.19 6.72
C ALA A 295 116.04 15.33 6.83
N LYS A 296 116.19 14.00 7.03
CA LYS A 296 115.06 13.05 7.00
C LYS A 296 114.12 13.11 8.21
N ASN A 297 114.58 13.64 9.35
CA ASN A 297 113.81 13.62 10.59
C ASN A 297 112.85 14.81 10.78
N LEU A 298 113.06 15.94 10.09
CA LEU A 298 112.14 17.09 10.13
C LEU A 298 110.96 16.95 9.14
N ALA A 299 111.21 16.44 7.93
CA ALA A 299 110.16 16.23 6.92
C ALA A 299 109.06 15.25 7.39
N LYS A 300 109.44 14.19 8.11
CA LYS A 300 108.50 13.18 8.64
C LYS A 300 107.56 13.71 9.73
N LEU A 301 107.91 14.82 10.41
CA LEU A 301 107.03 15.42 11.42
C LEU A 301 105.98 16.33 10.78
N LYS A 302 106.35 17.05 9.70
CA LYS A 302 105.45 17.98 8.99
C LYS A 302 104.23 17.26 8.39
N ASN A 303 104.45 16.27 7.53
CA ASN A 303 103.35 15.55 6.86
C ASN A 303 102.42 14.84 7.87
N LYS A 304 102.93 14.49 9.06
CA LYS A 304 102.15 13.84 10.12
C LYS A 304 101.27 14.81 10.92
N GLN A 305 101.52 16.12 10.85
CA GLN A 305 100.63 17.15 11.38
C GLN A 305 99.65 17.65 10.33
N GLU A 306 100.06 17.84 9.08
CA GLU A 306 99.15 18.22 7.99
C GLU A 306 98.06 17.15 7.75
N MET A 307 98.42 15.87 7.77
CA MET A 307 97.46 14.75 7.72
C MET A 307 96.55 14.67 8.95
N MET A 308 97.01 15.14 10.12
CA MET A 308 96.20 15.16 11.34
C MET A 308 95.22 16.34 11.36
N ILE A 309 95.54 17.44 10.67
CA ILE A 309 94.60 18.55 10.46
C ILE A 309 93.50 18.12 9.49
N THR A 310 93.82 17.48 8.35
CA THR A 310 92.76 17.01 7.43
C THR A 310 91.92 15.87 7.99
N ASP A 311 92.47 14.94 8.77
CA ASP A 311 91.68 13.92 9.50
C ASP A 311 90.82 14.51 10.64
N LEU A 312 91.19 15.69 11.18
CA LEU A 312 90.35 16.46 12.11
C LEU A 312 89.31 17.34 11.41
N GLU A 313 89.60 17.87 10.22
CA GLU A 313 88.64 18.63 9.40
C GLU A 313 87.60 17.71 8.71
N GLU A 314 88.01 16.52 8.26
CA GLU A 314 87.07 15.47 7.83
C GLU A 314 86.24 14.94 8.99
N ARG A 315 86.84 14.74 10.19
CA ARG A 315 86.05 14.41 11.37
C ARG A 315 85.11 15.54 11.74
N LEU A 316 85.52 16.80 11.72
CA LEU A 316 84.63 17.93 12.01
C LEU A 316 83.49 18.04 11.00
N LYS A 317 83.75 17.86 9.69
CA LYS A 317 82.69 17.82 8.67
C LYS A 317 81.78 16.59 8.79
N LYS A 318 82.31 15.43 9.17
CA LYS A 318 81.48 14.25 9.48
C LYS A 318 80.65 14.51 10.73
N GLU A 319 81.21 15.08 11.79
CA GLU A 319 80.52 15.38 13.05
C GLU A 319 79.49 16.49 12.89
N GLU A 320 79.73 17.52 12.06
CA GLU A 320 78.74 18.53 11.73
C GLU A 320 77.63 17.97 10.84
N LYS A 321 77.96 17.07 9.90
CA LYS A 321 76.95 16.41 9.06
C LYS A 321 76.12 15.42 9.87
N THR A 322 76.72 14.57 10.69
CA THR A 322 75.99 13.66 11.59
C THR A 322 75.26 14.43 12.68
N ARG A 323 75.75 15.60 13.14
CA ARG A 323 74.99 16.48 14.05
C ARG A 323 73.81 17.16 13.35
N GLN A 324 73.92 17.56 12.09
CA GLN A 324 72.76 18.06 11.33
C GLN A 324 71.77 16.94 10.97
N GLU A 325 72.25 15.73 10.72
CA GLU A 325 71.40 14.55 10.50
C GLU A 325 70.78 14.08 11.82
N LEU A 326 71.46 14.20 12.96
CA LEU A 326 70.90 14.02 14.30
C LEU A 326 69.98 15.17 14.73
N GLU A 327 70.19 16.43 14.34
CA GLU A 327 69.23 17.51 14.59
C GLU A 327 67.99 17.37 13.70
N LYS A 328 68.13 16.86 12.47
CA LYS A 328 66.99 16.51 11.60
C LYS A 328 66.25 15.29 12.11
N ALA A 329 66.95 14.19 12.43
CA ALA A 329 66.36 13.00 13.02
C ALA A 329 65.75 13.30 14.38
N LYS A 330 66.39 14.14 15.21
CA LYS A 330 65.82 14.62 16.47
C LYS A 330 64.60 15.51 16.24
N ARG A 331 64.59 16.45 15.29
CA ARG A 331 63.36 17.21 14.99
C ARG A 331 62.25 16.32 14.42
N LYS A 332 62.60 15.25 13.71
CA LYS A 332 61.66 14.24 13.23
C LYS A 332 61.12 13.38 14.37
N LEU A 333 61.97 12.94 15.30
CA LEU A 333 61.59 12.15 16.48
C LEU A 333 60.92 13.00 17.57
N ASP A 334 61.31 14.25 17.78
CA ASP A 334 60.62 15.22 18.63
C ASP A 334 59.24 15.52 18.03
N GLY A 335 59.14 15.64 16.70
CA GLY A 335 57.88 15.81 15.95
C GLY A 335 56.97 14.59 16.02
N GLU A 336 57.50 13.41 15.72
CA GLU A 336 56.82 12.11 15.88
C GLU A 336 56.47 11.87 17.36
N THR A 337 57.25 12.40 18.32
CA THR A 337 56.94 12.38 19.77
C THR A 337 55.83 13.37 20.12
N THR A 338 55.75 14.56 19.50
CA THR A 338 54.60 15.45 19.69
C THR A 338 53.35 14.90 19.02
N ASP A 339 53.45 14.34 17.82
CA ASP A 339 52.32 13.71 17.12
C ASP A 339 51.82 12.47 17.91
N LEU A 340 52.73 11.68 18.49
CA LEU A 340 52.37 10.59 19.40
C LEU A 340 51.88 11.09 20.78
N GLN A 341 52.35 12.23 21.29
CA GLN A 341 51.82 12.83 22.52
C GLN A 341 50.42 13.42 22.32
N ASP A 342 50.15 14.02 21.17
CA ASP A 342 48.84 14.52 20.79
C ASP A 342 47.89 13.37 20.47
N GLN A 343 48.32 12.30 19.79
CA GLN A 343 47.54 11.06 19.67
C GLN A 343 47.30 10.38 21.02
N ILE A 344 48.29 10.38 21.94
CA ILE A 344 48.10 9.85 23.30
C ILE A 344 47.16 10.75 24.10
N ALA A 345 47.18 12.08 23.90
CA ALA A 345 46.25 13.01 24.54
C ALA A 345 44.82 12.88 23.98
N GLU A 346 44.67 12.68 22.67
CA GLU A 346 43.39 12.43 22.00
C GLU A 346 42.82 11.05 22.37
N LEU A 347 43.66 10.02 22.44
CA LEU A 347 43.28 8.71 22.99
C LEU A 347 42.98 8.78 24.49
N GLN A 348 43.68 9.61 25.28
CA GLN A 348 43.34 9.84 26.69
C GLN A 348 42.02 10.59 26.84
N ALA A 349 41.72 11.56 25.98
CA ALA A 349 40.42 12.23 25.92
C ALA A 349 39.30 11.27 25.51
N GLN A 350 39.51 10.42 24.51
CA GLN A 350 38.58 9.34 24.17
C GLN A 350 38.43 8.32 25.29
N ILE A 351 39.49 8.01 26.05
CA ILE A 351 39.43 7.14 27.23
C ILE A 351 38.69 7.81 28.39
N GLU A 352 38.80 9.13 28.59
CA GLU A 352 37.98 9.86 29.56
C GLU A 352 36.51 9.95 29.11
N GLU A 353 36.24 10.19 27.83
CA GLU A 353 34.87 10.19 27.31
C GLU A 353 34.24 8.79 27.42
N LEU A 354 34.96 7.73 27.04
CA LEU A 354 34.53 6.34 27.19
C LEU A 354 34.37 5.95 28.67
N LYS A 355 35.21 6.47 29.58
CA LYS A 355 34.98 6.32 31.03
C LYS A 355 33.75 7.08 31.52
N LEU A 356 33.44 8.25 30.96
CA LEU A 356 32.25 9.03 31.32
C LEU A 356 30.97 8.36 30.78
N GLN A 357 31.04 7.77 29.59
CA GLN A 357 29.99 6.94 29.01
C GLN A 357 29.84 5.62 29.79
N LEU A 358 30.94 4.97 30.18
CA LEU A 358 30.94 3.78 31.03
C LEU A 358 30.34 4.07 32.40
N ALA A 359 30.75 5.15 33.07
CA ALA A 359 30.19 5.57 34.36
C ALA A 359 28.69 5.85 34.28
N LYS A 360 28.20 6.46 33.18
CA LYS A 360 26.76 6.58 32.91
C LYS A 360 26.08 5.23 32.69
N LYS A 361 26.74 4.28 32.02
CA LYS A 361 26.23 2.92 31.85
C LYS A 361 26.28 2.11 33.15
N GLU A 362 27.20 2.40 34.04
CA GLU A 362 27.27 1.85 35.40
C GLU A 362 26.19 2.47 36.31
N GLU A 363 25.87 3.77 36.19
CA GLU A 363 24.70 4.38 36.84
C GLU A 363 23.38 3.81 36.29
N GLU A 364 23.23 3.70 34.96
CA GLU A 364 22.06 3.07 34.35
C GLU A 364 21.93 1.59 34.75
N LEU A 365 23.04 0.85 34.85
CA LEU A 365 23.08 -0.53 35.31
C LEU A 365 22.77 -0.65 36.81
N GLN A 366 23.27 0.26 37.66
CA GLN A 366 22.89 0.31 39.08
C GLN A 366 21.41 0.67 39.25
N ALA A 367 20.87 1.59 38.44
CA ALA A 367 19.44 1.90 38.44
C ALA A 367 18.58 0.73 37.94
N ALA A 368 19.07 -0.05 36.97
CA ALA A 368 18.42 -1.28 36.52
C ALA A 368 18.50 -2.40 37.56
N LEU A 369 19.64 -2.57 38.23
CA LEU A 369 19.83 -3.52 39.33
C LEU A 369 18.98 -3.15 40.55
N ALA A 370 18.89 -1.87 40.92
CA ALA A 370 18.03 -1.40 42.00
C ALA A 370 16.54 -1.67 41.71
N ARG A 371 16.08 -1.47 40.47
CA ARG A 371 14.74 -1.91 40.05
C ARG A 371 14.61 -3.44 40.07
N GLY A 372 15.64 -4.16 39.67
CA GLY A 372 15.71 -5.62 39.79
C GLY A 372 15.58 -6.10 41.23
N ASP A 373 16.20 -5.42 42.18
CA ASP A 373 16.08 -5.69 43.62
C ASP A 373 14.70 -5.30 44.16
N GLU A 374 14.09 -4.20 43.71
CA GLU A 374 12.69 -3.86 44.02
C GLU A 374 11.70 -4.89 43.44
N GLU A 375 11.90 -5.34 42.20
CA GLU A 375 11.10 -6.39 41.56
C GLU A 375 11.31 -7.76 42.22
N VAL A 376 12.54 -8.07 42.68
CA VAL A 376 12.82 -9.28 43.48
C VAL A 376 12.21 -9.16 44.87
N LEU A 377 12.18 -7.99 45.49
CA LEU A 377 11.51 -7.75 46.77
C LEU A 377 9.98 -7.88 46.63
N GLN A 378 9.39 -7.30 45.58
CA GLN A 378 7.98 -7.50 45.24
C GLN A 378 7.69 -8.97 44.94
N LYS A 379 8.47 -9.63 44.07
CA LYS A 379 8.35 -11.06 43.75
C LYS A 379 8.42 -11.92 45.00
N ASN A 380 9.34 -11.64 45.93
CA ASN A 380 9.45 -12.37 47.20
C ASN A 380 8.27 -12.11 48.14
N ASN A 381 7.74 -10.88 48.21
CA ASN A 381 6.52 -10.58 48.96
C ASN A 381 5.31 -11.30 48.35
N THR A 382 5.16 -11.29 47.02
CA THR A 382 4.11 -12.04 46.31
C THR A 382 4.29 -13.55 46.49
N LEU A 383 5.52 -14.07 46.48
CA LEU A 383 5.81 -15.49 46.79
C LEU A 383 5.44 -15.85 48.23
N LYS A 384 5.56 -14.89 49.16
CA LYS A 384 5.18 -15.06 50.55
C LYS A 384 3.66 -15.10 50.71
N VAL A 385 2.93 -14.19 50.06
CA VAL A 385 1.46 -14.24 49.96
C VAL A 385 0.99 -15.51 49.26
N VAL A 386 1.66 -15.97 48.20
CA VAL A 386 1.37 -17.25 47.55
C VAL A 386 1.62 -18.43 48.49
N ARG A 387 2.65 -18.41 49.33
CA ARG A 387 2.89 -19.45 50.36
C ARG A 387 1.87 -19.40 51.49
N GLU A 388 1.42 -18.21 51.91
CA GLU A 388 0.36 -18.03 52.91
C GLU A 388 -0.99 -18.51 52.36
N LEU A 389 -1.29 -18.25 51.08
CA LEU A 389 -2.47 -18.80 50.38
C LEU A 389 -2.34 -20.30 50.11
N GLN A 390 -1.15 -20.82 49.81
CA GLN A 390 -0.91 -22.27 49.68
C GLN A 390 -1.03 -22.99 51.02
N ALA A 391 -0.63 -22.36 52.13
CA ALA A 391 -0.87 -22.86 53.47
C ALA A 391 -2.38 -22.88 53.79
N GLN A 392 -3.12 -21.82 53.47
CA GLN A 392 -4.59 -21.81 53.60
C GLN A 392 -5.27 -22.84 52.69
N ILE A 393 -4.76 -23.09 51.48
CA ILE A 393 -5.26 -24.15 50.59
C ILE A 393 -4.98 -25.54 51.18
N ALA A 394 -3.81 -25.75 51.81
CA ALA A 394 -3.49 -27.00 52.49
C ALA A 394 -4.37 -27.21 53.75
N GLU A 395 -4.59 -26.15 54.53
CA GLU A 395 -5.47 -26.14 55.71
C GLU A 395 -6.94 -26.42 55.31
N LEU A 396 -7.42 -25.78 54.22
CA LEU A 396 -8.73 -26.06 53.62
C LEU A 396 -8.81 -27.43 52.92
N GLN A 397 -7.68 -28.03 52.52
CA GLN A 397 -7.63 -29.41 52.01
C GLN A 397 -7.66 -30.43 53.16
N GLU A 398 -7.00 -30.16 54.28
CA GLU A 398 -7.10 -30.97 55.50
C GLU A 398 -8.52 -30.88 56.10
N ASP A 399 -9.13 -29.70 56.13
CA ASP A 399 -10.56 -29.53 56.45
C ASP A 399 -11.48 -30.27 55.46
N LEU A 400 -11.17 -30.27 54.15
CA LEU A 400 -11.96 -31.00 53.15
C LEU A 400 -11.77 -32.53 53.25
N GLU A 401 -10.60 -33.01 53.65
CA GLU A 401 -10.38 -34.44 53.93
C GLU A 401 -10.98 -34.86 55.28
N SER A 402 -11.00 -33.96 56.27
CA SER A 402 -11.75 -34.11 57.52
C SER A 402 -13.27 -34.15 57.25
N GLU A 403 -13.80 -33.26 56.42
CA GLU A 403 -15.21 -33.26 55.98
C GLU A 403 -15.52 -34.56 55.25
N LYS A 404 -14.73 -34.95 54.23
CA LYS A 404 -14.86 -36.25 53.54
C LYS A 404 -14.77 -37.44 54.49
N ALA A 405 -13.91 -37.42 55.52
CA ALA A 405 -13.79 -38.49 56.50
C ALA A 405 -15.02 -38.55 57.43
N SER A 406 -15.54 -37.40 57.83
CA SER A 406 -16.80 -37.30 58.60
C SER A 406 -18.01 -37.73 57.77
N ARG A 407 -18.03 -37.36 56.48
CA ARG A 407 -19.04 -37.73 55.50
C ARG A 407 -18.98 -39.22 55.17
N ASN A 408 -17.79 -39.81 55.01
CA ASN A 408 -17.63 -41.26 54.85
C ASN A 408 -18.05 -42.02 56.12
N LYS A 409 -17.85 -41.45 57.32
CA LYS A 409 -18.46 -42.00 58.54
C LYS A 409 -19.98 -41.88 58.54
N ALA A 410 -20.55 -40.75 58.10
CA ALA A 410 -22.00 -40.55 58.02
C ALA A 410 -22.66 -41.42 56.94
N GLU A 411 -22.05 -41.57 55.76
CA GLU A 411 -22.51 -42.48 54.71
C GLU A 411 -22.30 -43.95 55.10
N LYS A 412 -21.27 -44.27 55.89
CA LYS A 412 -21.16 -45.61 56.49
C LYS A 412 -22.26 -45.83 57.54
N GLN A 413 -22.46 -44.94 58.50
CA GLN A 413 -23.58 -45.04 59.46
C GLN A 413 -24.93 -45.07 58.76
N LYS A 414 -25.11 -44.39 57.62
CA LYS A 414 -26.32 -44.47 56.78
C LYS A 414 -26.45 -45.82 56.08
N ARG A 415 -25.34 -46.49 55.70
CA ARG A 415 -25.33 -47.87 55.23
C ARG A 415 -25.66 -48.84 56.37
N ASP A 416 -24.94 -48.76 57.47
CA ASP A 416 -25.13 -49.59 58.67
C ASP A 416 -26.60 -49.49 59.15
N LEU A 417 -27.17 -48.27 59.24
CA LEU A 417 -28.60 -48.04 59.56
C LEU A 417 -29.57 -48.49 58.47
N SER A 418 -29.17 -48.54 57.19
CA SER A 418 -30.02 -49.04 56.11
C SER A 418 -29.98 -50.57 56.02
N GLU A 419 -28.88 -51.20 56.40
CA GLU A 419 -28.73 -52.65 56.58
C GLU A 419 -29.48 -53.10 57.84
N GLU A 420 -29.49 -52.30 58.92
CA GLU A 420 -30.42 -52.50 60.06
C GLU A 420 -31.90 -52.32 59.64
N LEU A 421 -32.22 -51.41 58.72
CA LEU A 421 -33.59 -51.21 58.22
C LEU A 421 -34.02 -52.34 57.26
N GLU A 422 -33.10 -52.93 56.49
CA GLU A 422 -33.40 -54.17 55.75
C GLU A 422 -33.46 -55.40 56.66
N ALA A 423 -32.63 -55.50 57.71
CA ALA A 423 -32.75 -56.55 58.72
C ALA A 423 -34.08 -56.50 59.49
N LEU A 424 -34.54 -55.29 59.86
CA LEU A 424 -35.86 -55.08 60.46
C LEU A 424 -37.01 -55.33 59.48
N LYS A 425 -36.78 -55.24 58.16
CA LYS A 425 -37.75 -55.70 57.15
C LYS A 425 -37.76 -57.22 57.04
N THR A 426 -36.62 -57.90 57.03
CA THR A 426 -36.61 -59.37 56.99
C THR A 426 -37.12 -59.99 58.29
N GLU A 427 -36.91 -59.39 59.48
CA GLU A 427 -37.64 -59.80 60.69
C GLU A 427 -39.16 -59.55 60.59
N LEU A 428 -39.61 -58.53 59.85
CA LEU A 428 -41.03 -58.28 59.60
C LEU A 428 -41.63 -59.25 58.55
N GLU A 429 -40.84 -59.68 57.58
CA GLU A 429 -41.23 -60.68 56.56
C GLU A 429 -41.19 -62.11 57.15
N ASP A 430 -40.21 -62.45 57.99
CA ASP A 430 -40.16 -63.73 58.72
C ASP A 430 -41.29 -63.87 59.75
N THR A 431 -41.85 -62.76 60.27
CA THR A 431 -43.08 -62.84 61.07
C THR A 431 -44.35 -63.04 60.24
N LEU A 432 -44.36 -62.64 58.96
CA LEU A 432 -45.48 -62.89 58.05
C LEU A 432 -45.61 -64.37 57.66
N ASP A 433 -44.50 -65.10 57.53
CA ASP A 433 -44.53 -66.52 57.10
C ASP A 433 -45.18 -67.46 58.13
N THR A 434 -45.31 -67.03 59.40
CA THR A 434 -46.17 -67.72 60.39
C THR A 434 -47.67 -67.68 60.04
N THR A 435 -48.08 -66.86 59.06
CA THR A 435 -49.46 -66.74 58.57
C THR A 435 -49.78 -67.73 57.45
N ALA A 436 -48.78 -68.34 56.79
CA ALA A 436 -48.99 -69.31 55.71
C ALA A 436 -49.88 -70.49 56.15
N ALA A 437 -49.74 -70.94 57.41
CA ALA A 437 -50.55 -72.00 58.00
C ALA A 437 -52.04 -71.63 58.23
N GLN A 438 -52.43 -70.35 58.18
CA GLN A 438 -53.85 -69.95 58.18
C GLN A 438 -54.47 -69.93 56.77
N GLN A 439 -53.66 -69.89 55.72
CA GLN A 439 -54.14 -69.62 54.36
C GLN A 439 -54.77 -70.87 53.71
N GLU A 440 -54.25 -72.08 53.98
CA GLU A 440 -54.86 -73.35 53.56
C GLU A 440 -56.23 -73.64 54.22
N LEU A 441 -56.50 -73.03 55.37
CA LEU A 441 -57.79 -73.14 56.08
C LEU A 441 -58.83 -72.15 55.54
N ARG A 442 -58.41 -71.17 54.74
CA ARG A 442 -59.25 -70.17 54.10
C ARG A 442 -59.77 -70.66 52.74
N THR A 443 -58.91 -71.25 51.92
CA THR A 443 -59.26 -71.78 50.59
C THR A 443 -60.34 -72.85 50.63
N LYS A 444 -60.36 -73.71 51.66
CA LYS A 444 -61.44 -74.70 51.86
C LYS A 444 -62.80 -74.08 52.21
N ARG A 445 -62.83 -72.92 52.90
CA ARG A 445 -64.07 -72.17 53.13
C ARG A 445 -64.52 -71.37 51.91
N GLU A 446 -63.59 -70.92 51.08
CA GLU A 446 -63.89 -70.19 49.85
C GLU A 446 -64.57 -71.08 48.79
N GLN A 447 -64.35 -72.40 48.81
CA GLN A 447 -65.08 -73.36 47.96
C GLN A 447 -66.54 -73.57 48.40
N GLU A 448 -66.81 -73.82 49.70
CA GLU A 448 -68.19 -73.98 50.20
C GLU A 448 -69.04 -72.70 50.00
N VAL A 449 -68.40 -71.52 50.11
CA VAL A 449 -69.05 -70.22 49.83
C VAL A 449 -69.34 -70.02 48.33
N ALA A 450 -68.57 -70.61 47.42
CA ALA A 450 -68.79 -70.49 45.98
C ALA A 450 -70.06 -71.23 45.53
N GLU A 451 -70.33 -72.43 46.05
CA GLU A 451 -71.53 -73.20 45.70
C GLU A 451 -72.81 -72.54 46.25
N LEU A 452 -72.77 -72.02 47.48
CA LEU A 452 -73.89 -71.28 48.08
C LEU A 452 -74.18 -69.95 47.36
N LYS A 453 -73.15 -69.22 46.91
CA LYS A 453 -73.34 -68.02 46.08
C LYS A 453 -74.06 -68.34 44.77
N LYS A 454 -73.67 -69.42 44.09
CA LYS A 454 -74.26 -69.79 42.80
C LYS A 454 -75.77 -70.07 42.91
N SER A 455 -76.21 -70.73 43.97
CA SER A 455 -77.64 -70.96 44.24
C SER A 455 -78.42 -69.68 44.55
N ILE A 456 -77.77 -68.63 45.07
CA ILE A 456 -78.40 -67.33 45.36
C ILE A 456 -78.44 -66.46 44.09
N GLU A 457 -77.41 -66.51 43.24
CA GLU A 457 -77.38 -65.81 41.96
C GLU A 457 -78.46 -66.28 40.97
N GLU A 458 -78.92 -67.53 41.08
CA GLU A 458 -79.94 -68.11 40.18
C GLU A 458 -81.37 -67.68 40.58
N GLU A 459 -81.70 -67.66 41.87
CA GLU A 459 -82.94 -67.06 42.40
C GLU A 459 -82.96 -65.52 42.21
N THR A 460 -81.80 -64.85 42.42
CA THR A 460 -81.69 -63.40 42.26
C THR A 460 -81.97 -62.98 40.82
N ARG A 461 -81.43 -63.70 39.82
CA ARG A 461 -81.72 -63.43 38.40
C ARG A 461 -83.21 -63.52 38.05
N ASN A 462 -83.94 -64.47 38.64
CA ASN A 462 -85.38 -64.60 38.38
C ASN A 462 -86.19 -63.41 38.96
N HIS A 463 -85.79 -62.88 40.12
CA HIS A 463 -86.36 -61.65 40.66
C HIS A 463 -85.95 -60.40 39.87
N GLU A 464 -84.68 -60.29 39.47
CA GLU A 464 -84.18 -59.15 38.69
C GLU A 464 -84.87 -59.04 37.31
N ALA A 465 -85.17 -60.16 36.65
CA ALA A 465 -85.89 -60.18 35.38
C ALA A 465 -87.31 -59.58 35.49
N GLN A 466 -88.08 -59.96 36.52
CA GLN A 466 -89.42 -59.40 36.74
C GLN A 466 -89.36 -57.91 37.15
N ILE A 467 -88.33 -57.51 37.89
CA ILE A 467 -88.10 -56.12 38.28
C ILE A 467 -87.65 -55.27 37.07
N GLN A 468 -86.91 -55.83 36.11
CA GLN A 468 -86.53 -55.12 34.87
C GLN A 468 -87.73 -54.80 33.97
N GLU A 469 -88.67 -55.72 33.75
CA GLU A 469 -89.85 -55.44 32.89
C GLU A 469 -90.74 -54.33 33.50
N MET A 470 -90.87 -54.30 34.83
CA MET A 470 -91.56 -53.22 35.55
C MET A 470 -90.81 -51.89 35.46
N ARG A 471 -89.49 -51.89 35.72
CA ARG A 471 -88.65 -50.68 35.64
C ARG A 471 -88.61 -50.08 34.23
N GLN A 472 -88.58 -50.91 33.18
CA GLN A 472 -88.51 -50.42 31.80
C GLN A 472 -89.80 -49.70 31.36
N ARG A 473 -90.97 -50.11 31.87
CA ARG A 473 -92.24 -49.37 31.66
C ARG A 473 -92.35 -48.08 32.49
N GLN A 474 -91.64 -47.99 33.63
CA GLN A 474 -91.61 -46.77 34.46
C GLN A 474 -90.55 -45.77 33.97
N ALA A 475 -89.43 -46.23 33.42
CA ALA A 475 -88.36 -45.38 32.89
C ALA A 475 -88.84 -44.47 31.76
N THR A 476 -89.52 -45.01 30.74
CA THR A 476 -90.01 -44.22 29.59
C THR A 476 -91.03 -43.16 29.99
N ALA A 477 -91.84 -43.42 31.04
CA ALA A 477 -92.79 -42.44 31.56
C ALA A 477 -92.12 -41.36 32.46
N LEU A 478 -90.93 -41.65 33.00
CA LEU A 478 -90.13 -40.69 33.76
C LEU A 478 -89.26 -39.82 32.85
N GLU A 479 -88.75 -40.33 31.73
CA GLU A 479 -88.00 -39.53 30.74
C GLU A 479 -88.87 -38.41 30.15
N GLU A 480 -90.10 -38.69 29.69
CA GLU A 480 -91.01 -37.70 29.12
C GLU A 480 -91.44 -36.60 30.12
N LEU A 481 -91.45 -36.89 31.43
CA LEU A 481 -91.73 -35.93 32.49
C LEU A 481 -90.48 -35.15 32.93
N SER A 482 -89.31 -35.80 32.95
CA SER A 482 -88.03 -35.19 33.33
C SER A 482 -87.59 -34.13 32.31
N GLU A 483 -87.75 -34.39 31.01
CA GLU A 483 -87.34 -33.46 29.95
C GLU A 483 -88.17 -32.15 29.96
N GLN A 484 -89.45 -32.23 30.38
CA GLN A 484 -90.31 -31.05 30.59
C GLN A 484 -89.93 -30.28 31.87
N LEU A 485 -89.44 -30.98 32.89
CA LEU A 485 -89.03 -30.40 34.17
C LEU A 485 -87.68 -29.64 34.06
N GLU A 486 -86.71 -30.21 33.34
CA GLU A 486 -85.42 -29.56 33.05
C GLU A 486 -85.58 -28.21 32.31
N GLN A 487 -86.48 -28.12 31.32
CA GLN A 487 -86.70 -26.87 30.60
C GLN A 487 -87.24 -25.75 31.52
N ALA A 488 -88.14 -26.09 32.46
CA ALA A 488 -88.69 -25.13 33.41
C ALA A 488 -87.64 -24.64 34.43
N LYS A 489 -86.87 -25.55 35.03
CA LYS A 489 -85.85 -25.21 36.04
C LYS A 489 -84.71 -24.35 35.46
N ARG A 490 -84.24 -24.67 34.25
CA ARG A 490 -83.22 -23.87 33.52
C ARG A 490 -83.68 -22.44 33.23
N PHE A 491 -84.98 -22.18 33.06
CA PHE A 491 -85.52 -20.82 32.91
C PHE A 491 -85.57 -20.06 34.24
N LYS A 492 -86.06 -20.70 35.31
CA LYS A 492 -86.14 -20.13 36.67
C LYS A 492 -84.76 -19.76 37.22
N GLY A 493 -83.79 -20.68 37.15
CA GLY A 493 -82.45 -20.50 37.73
C GLY A 493 -81.63 -19.36 37.09
N ASN A 494 -81.87 -19.04 35.82
CA ASN A 494 -81.22 -17.90 35.15
C ASN A 494 -81.77 -16.54 35.62
N LEU A 495 -83.08 -16.45 35.89
CA LEU A 495 -83.71 -15.23 36.41
C LEU A 495 -83.29 -14.94 37.87
N GLU A 496 -83.27 -15.97 38.72
CA GLU A 496 -82.90 -15.82 40.13
C GLU A 496 -81.41 -15.48 40.31
N LYS A 497 -80.51 -16.07 39.50
CA LYS A 497 -79.08 -15.72 39.49
C LYS A 497 -78.83 -14.27 39.02
N ASN A 498 -79.52 -13.80 37.97
CA ASN A 498 -79.41 -12.41 37.52
C ASN A 498 -79.91 -11.42 38.58
N LYS A 499 -81.00 -11.74 39.29
CA LYS A 499 -81.52 -10.88 40.37
C LYS A 499 -80.53 -10.77 41.54
N GLN A 500 -79.95 -11.89 41.98
CA GLN A 500 -78.98 -11.89 43.09
C GLN A 500 -77.66 -11.21 42.73
N SER A 501 -77.18 -11.31 41.49
CA SER A 501 -76.05 -10.49 41.00
C SER A 501 -76.38 -9.01 41.16
N LEU A 502 -77.47 -8.52 40.56
CA LEU A 502 -77.79 -7.08 40.57
C LEU A 502 -78.02 -6.51 41.98
N GLU A 503 -78.58 -7.29 42.92
CA GLU A 503 -78.71 -6.86 44.32
C GLU A 503 -77.39 -6.91 45.11
N SER A 504 -76.44 -7.76 44.73
CA SER A 504 -75.08 -7.80 45.28
C SER A 504 -74.24 -6.66 44.70
N ASP A 505 -74.20 -6.54 43.38
CA ASP A 505 -73.46 -5.53 42.62
C ASP A 505 -73.81 -4.11 43.09
N ASN A 506 -75.09 -3.83 43.40
CA ASN A 506 -75.52 -2.52 43.91
C ASN A 506 -75.03 -2.22 45.35
N LYS A 507 -74.91 -3.25 46.21
CA LYS A 507 -74.31 -3.12 47.56
C LYS A 507 -72.78 -3.03 47.50
N GLU A 508 -72.15 -3.76 46.59
CA GLU A 508 -70.72 -3.66 46.34
C GLU A 508 -70.38 -2.28 45.75
N LEU A 509 -71.10 -1.77 44.75
CA LEU A 509 -70.93 -0.40 44.24
C LEU A 509 -71.13 0.68 45.32
N ALA A 510 -72.14 0.55 46.20
CA ALA A 510 -72.36 1.51 47.28
C ALA A 510 -71.24 1.53 48.34
N THR A 511 -70.59 0.38 48.59
CA THR A 511 -69.43 0.29 49.49
C THR A 511 -68.12 0.64 48.77
N GLU A 512 -68.01 0.33 47.48
CA GLU A 512 -66.90 0.70 46.61
C GLU A 512 -66.85 2.21 46.40
N VAL A 513 -67.97 2.93 46.20
CA VAL A 513 -67.97 4.41 46.14
C VAL A 513 -67.41 5.03 47.42
N LYS A 514 -67.73 4.51 48.60
CA LYS A 514 -67.12 4.94 49.87
C LYS A 514 -65.63 4.60 49.94
N SER A 515 -65.25 3.39 49.52
CA SER A 515 -63.85 2.97 49.50
C SER A 515 -63.02 3.79 48.50
N LEU A 516 -63.60 4.17 47.36
CA LEU A 516 -63.02 5.01 46.31
C LEU A 516 -62.91 6.47 46.75
N GLN A 517 -63.84 6.99 47.56
CA GLN A 517 -63.66 8.32 48.18
C GLN A 517 -62.50 8.32 49.19
N GLN A 518 -62.36 7.27 50.00
CA GLN A 518 -61.26 7.14 50.96
C GLN A 518 -59.92 6.84 50.28
N MET A 519 -59.92 5.96 49.27
CA MET A 519 -58.77 5.71 48.40
C MET A 519 -58.43 6.92 47.53
N LYS A 520 -59.39 7.77 47.15
CA LYS A 520 -59.11 9.06 46.50
C LYS A 520 -58.36 9.99 47.45
N ALA A 521 -58.70 10.05 48.74
CA ALA A 521 -57.93 10.84 49.71
C ALA A 521 -56.52 10.26 49.94
N GLU A 522 -56.37 8.94 50.13
CA GLU A 522 -55.04 8.31 50.20
C GLU A 522 -54.24 8.46 48.90
N SER A 523 -54.91 8.39 47.74
CA SER A 523 -54.32 8.54 46.41
C SER A 523 -53.98 9.99 46.11
N GLU A 524 -54.72 10.99 46.60
CA GLU A 524 -54.35 12.40 46.49
C GLU A 524 -53.16 12.74 47.39
N TYR A 525 -53.03 12.10 48.56
CA TYR A 525 -51.84 12.21 49.41
C TYR A 525 -50.61 11.52 48.77
N LYS A 526 -50.78 10.29 48.26
CA LYS A 526 -49.73 9.57 47.51
C LYS A 526 -49.39 10.28 46.20
N ARG A 527 -50.38 10.85 45.51
CA ARG A 527 -50.21 11.67 44.29
C ARG A 527 -49.42 12.92 44.65
N LYS A 528 -49.72 13.67 45.71
CA LYS A 528 -48.86 14.79 46.14
C LYS A 528 -47.43 14.37 46.47
N LYS A 529 -47.22 13.22 47.12
CA LYS A 529 -45.87 12.70 47.38
C LYS A 529 -45.14 12.28 46.09
N LEU A 530 -45.85 11.59 45.20
CA LEU A 530 -45.33 11.19 43.89
C LEU A 530 -45.19 12.37 42.93
N GLU A 531 -45.98 13.42 43.05
CA GLU A 531 -45.83 14.71 42.37
C GLU A 531 -44.62 15.45 42.91
N GLY A 532 -44.31 15.34 44.20
CA GLY A 532 -43.02 15.80 44.75
C GLY A 532 -41.83 15.03 44.16
N GLN A 533 -41.87 13.70 44.13
CA GLN A 533 -40.80 12.88 43.53
C GLN A 533 -40.73 13.02 42.00
N VAL A 534 -41.88 13.21 41.33
CA VAL A 534 -41.95 13.55 39.91
C VAL A 534 -41.54 14.99 39.69
N GLN A 535 -41.69 15.92 40.63
CA GLN A 535 -41.12 17.28 40.54
C GLN A 535 -39.61 17.25 40.75
N GLU A 536 -39.06 16.44 41.65
CA GLU A 536 -37.61 16.22 41.78
C GLU A 536 -37.03 15.58 40.52
N LEU A 537 -37.68 14.53 39.99
CA LEU A 537 -37.31 13.90 38.72
C LEU A 537 -37.56 14.83 37.53
N HIS A 538 -38.58 15.68 37.54
CA HIS A 538 -38.84 16.68 36.51
C HIS A 538 -37.89 17.86 36.62
N THR A 539 -37.37 18.20 37.80
CA THR A 539 -36.28 19.17 37.97
C THR A 539 -34.98 18.57 37.43
N LYS A 540 -34.67 17.31 37.72
CA LYS A 540 -33.52 16.60 37.13
C LYS A 540 -33.66 16.35 35.63
N VAL A 541 -34.87 16.12 35.13
CA VAL A 541 -35.17 16.07 33.70
C VAL A 541 -35.16 17.47 33.11
N LEU A 542 -35.51 18.54 33.83
CA LEU A 542 -35.34 19.92 33.37
C LEU A 542 -33.88 20.36 33.40
N GLU A 543 -33.05 19.87 34.32
CA GLU A 543 -31.59 20.06 34.30
C GLU A 543 -30.94 19.24 33.19
N GLY A 544 -31.39 17.99 32.97
CA GLY A 544 -30.96 17.15 31.85
C GLY A 544 -31.45 17.68 30.49
N ASP A 545 -32.66 18.24 30.43
CA ASP A 545 -33.24 18.88 29.26
C ASP A 545 -32.67 20.28 29.05
N ARG A 546 -32.16 20.95 30.09
CA ARG A 546 -31.42 22.21 30.01
C ARG A 546 -29.97 21.97 29.60
N LEU A 547 -29.29 20.94 30.10
CA LEU A 547 -28.02 20.48 29.55
C LEU A 547 -28.18 20.00 28.11
N ARG A 548 -29.29 19.30 27.78
CA ARG A 548 -29.64 18.97 26.40
C ARG A 548 -29.98 20.22 25.60
N ALA A 549 -30.62 21.24 26.17
CA ALA A 549 -30.89 22.51 25.50
C ALA A 549 -29.62 23.32 25.30
N ASP A 550 -28.68 23.36 26.24
CA ASP A 550 -27.37 24.01 26.12
C ASP A 550 -26.50 23.28 25.09
N MET A 551 -26.61 21.95 25.00
CA MET A 551 -25.93 21.14 23.97
C MET A 551 -26.65 21.19 22.62
N VAL A 552 -27.97 21.37 22.57
CA VAL A 552 -28.74 21.65 21.35
C VAL A 552 -28.61 23.12 20.94
N GLU A 553 -28.30 24.05 21.84
CA GLU A 553 -27.98 25.45 21.55
C GLU A 553 -26.52 25.56 21.12
N LYS A 554 -25.60 24.75 21.64
CA LYS A 554 -24.26 24.56 21.05
C LYS A 554 -24.34 23.86 19.70
N SER A 555 -25.13 22.81 19.56
CA SER A 555 -25.35 22.14 18.27
C SER A 555 -26.08 23.05 17.28
N SER A 556 -26.99 23.92 17.74
CA SER A 556 -27.65 24.94 16.94
C SER A 556 -26.77 26.15 16.71
N LYS A 557 -25.79 26.48 17.56
CA LYS A 557 -24.77 27.48 17.22
C LYS A 557 -23.80 26.94 16.18
N LEU A 558 -23.31 25.71 16.34
CA LEU A 558 -22.50 25.03 15.34
C LEU A 558 -23.28 24.75 14.05
N GLN A 559 -24.59 24.48 14.14
CA GLN A 559 -25.46 24.31 12.97
C GLN A 559 -25.89 25.65 12.37
N ASN A 560 -26.06 26.72 13.14
CA ASN A 560 -26.25 28.08 12.62
C ASN A 560 -24.94 28.64 12.06
N GLU A 561 -23.77 28.20 12.55
CA GLU A 561 -22.45 28.49 11.97
C GLU A 561 -22.26 27.67 10.69
N LEU A 562 -22.69 26.40 10.65
CA LEU A 562 -22.74 25.58 9.43
C LEU A 562 -23.75 26.11 8.43
N GLU A 563 -24.92 26.61 8.85
CA GLU A 563 -25.94 27.26 8.03
C GLU A 563 -25.57 28.71 7.70
N ASN A 564 -24.71 29.38 8.46
CA ASN A 564 -24.09 30.65 8.07
C ASN A 564 -22.97 30.41 7.06
N VAL A 565 -22.14 29.39 7.22
CA VAL A 565 -21.16 28.97 6.20
C VAL A 565 -21.87 28.43 4.96
N SER A 566 -22.99 27.72 5.12
CA SER A 566 -23.81 27.24 4.00
C SER A 566 -24.69 28.32 3.41
N SER A 567 -25.04 29.40 4.12
CA SER A 567 -25.71 30.57 3.55
C SER A 567 -24.73 31.59 2.99
N LEU A 568 -23.46 31.60 3.42
CA LEU A 568 -22.34 32.27 2.75
C LEU A 568 -21.89 31.48 1.51
N LEU A 569 -21.95 30.15 1.53
CA LEU A 569 -21.79 29.30 0.35
C LEU A 569 -22.98 29.46 -0.58
N GLU A 570 -24.22 29.36 -0.11
CA GLU A 570 -25.40 29.69 -0.91
C GLU A 570 -25.41 31.17 -1.31
N GLU A 571 -24.77 32.11 -0.61
CA GLU A 571 -24.61 33.49 -1.10
C GLU A 571 -23.50 33.58 -2.14
N ALA A 572 -22.42 32.82 -2.04
CA ALA A 572 -21.38 32.73 -3.06
C ALA A 572 -21.91 32.01 -4.31
N GLU A 573 -22.75 31.00 -4.15
CA GLU A 573 -23.48 30.29 -5.20
C GLU A 573 -24.66 31.11 -5.70
N LYS A 574 -25.41 31.86 -4.89
CA LYS A 574 -26.41 32.83 -5.37
C LYS A 574 -25.75 34.04 -6.00
N LYS A 575 -24.52 34.43 -5.63
CA LYS A 575 -23.70 35.42 -6.36
C LYS A 575 -23.09 34.80 -7.62
N GLY A 576 -22.77 33.51 -7.64
CA GLY A 576 -22.30 32.80 -8.82
C GLY A 576 -23.41 32.55 -9.84
N ILE A 577 -24.58 32.08 -9.38
CA ILE A 577 -25.83 31.93 -10.12
C ILE A 577 -26.41 33.31 -10.47
N LYS A 578 -26.25 34.35 -9.64
CA LYS A 578 -26.59 35.72 -10.03
C LYS A 578 -25.60 36.22 -11.07
N LEU A 579 -24.29 36.05 -10.94
CA LEU A 579 -23.34 36.46 -11.98
C LEU A 579 -23.52 35.63 -13.26
N ALA A 580 -23.97 34.38 -13.18
CA ALA A 580 -24.33 33.55 -14.32
C ALA A 580 -25.71 33.90 -14.89
N LYS A 581 -26.65 34.43 -14.09
CA LYS A 581 -27.94 34.98 -14.55
C LYS A 581 -27.84 36.42 -15.03
N ASP A 582 -26.89 37.19 -14.52
CA ASP A 582 -26.54 38.53 -14.96
C ASP A 582 -25.70 38.38 -16.24
N ALA A 583 -24.81 37.39 -16.34
CA ALA A 583 -24.17 36.99 -17.59
C ALA A 583 -25.19 36.46 -18.60
N ALA A 584 -26.05 35.50 -18.24
CA ALA A 584 -27.12 35.01 -19.12
C ALA A 584 -28.19 36.08 -19.39
N SER A 585 -28.33 37.12 -18.56
CA SER A 585 -29.19 38.29 -18.81
C SER A 585 -28.45 39.39 -19.57
N LEU A 586 -27.12 39.37 -19.66
CA LEU A 586 -26.31 40.21 -20.53
C LEU A 586 -26.12 39.53 -21.89
N GLU A 587 -26.11 38.19 -21.95
CA GLU A 587 -26.30 37.41 -23.17
C GLU A 587 -27.75 37.50 -23.62
N SER A 588 -28.74 37.43 -22.73
CA SER A 588 -30.14 37.73 -23.09
C SER A 588 -30.30 39.19 -23.46
N GLN A 589 -29.66 40.17 -22.83
CA GLN A 589 -29.74 41.57 -23.30
C GLN A 589 -28.92 41.81 -24.58
N LEU A 590 -27.85 41.05 -24.82
CA LEU A 590 -27.12 41.06 -26.09
C LEU A 590 -27.96 40.40 -27.18
N GLN A 591 -28.72 39.35 -26.86
CA GLN A 591 -29.66 38.70 -27.76
C GLN A 591 -30.93 39.53 -27.93
N ASP A 592 -31.46 40.19 -26.91
CA ASP A 592 -32.59 41.12 -26.95
C ASP A 592 -32.19 42.40 -27.69
N THR A 593 -30.91 42.81 -27.66
CA THR A 593 -30.40 43.93 -28.48
C THR A 593 -29.97 43.49 -29.88
N GLN A 594 -29.64 42.21 -30.11
CA GLN A 594 -29.53 41.63 -31.45
C GLN A 594 -30.91 41.37 -32.06
N GLU A 595 -31.90 40.98 -31.28
CA GLU A 595 -33.30 40.81 -31.67
C GLU A 595 -33.98 42.16 -31.78
N LEU A 596 -33.68 43.18 -30.96
CA LEU A 596 -34.07 44.56 -31.22
C LEU A 596 -33.29 45.17 -32.39
N LEU A 597 -32.07 44.75 -32.71
CA LEU A 597 -31.37 45.18 -33.93
C LEU A 597 -31.92 44.47 -35.17
N GLN A 598 -32.32 43.20 -35.07
CA GLN A 598 -33.01 42.45 -36.10
C GLN A 598 -34.46 42.91 -36.25
N GLU A 599 -35.13 43.32 -35.19
CA GLU A 599 -36.50 43.86 -35.18
C GLU A 599 -36.48 45.35 -35.53
N GLU A 600 -35.44 46.14 -35.23
CA GLU A 600 -35.19 47.43 -35.88
C GLU A 600 -34.89 47.22 -37.35
N THR A 601 -34.12 46.19 -37.74
CA THR A 601 -33.88 45.89 -39.16
C THR A 601 -35.16 45.38 -39.84
N ARG A 602 -36.01 44.62 -39.16
CA ARG A 602 -37.29 44.10 -39.65
C ARG A 602 -38.38 45.16 -39.62
N GLN A 603 -38.36 46.09 -38.67
CA GLN A 603 -39.19 47.30 -38.65
C GLN A 603 -38.67 48.34 -39.63
N LYS A 604 -37.38 48.41 -39.93
CA LYS A 604 -36.83 49.25 -41.01
C LYS A 604 -37.07 48.65 -42.38
N LEU A 605 -37.12 47.32 -42.49
CA LEU A 605 -37.58 46.62 -43.70
C LEU A 605 -39.11 46.65 -43.82
N ASN A 606 -39.86 46.59 -42.71
CA ASN A 606 -41.32 46.77 -42.70
C ASN A 606 -41.73 48.24 -42.80
N LEU A 607 -40.91 49.20 -42.40
CA LEU A 607 -41.11 50.63 -42.67
C LEU A 607 -40.58 50.97 -44.05
N SER A 608 -39.59 50.27 -44.61
CA SER A 608 -39.23 50.39 -46.02
C SER A 608 -40.28 49.74 -46.94
N SER A 609 -40.88 48.62 -46.52
CA SER A 609 -42.00 47.99 -47.24
C SER A 609 -43.32 48.70 -47.00
N ARG A 610 -43.55 49.29 -45.82
CA ARG A 610 -44.70 50.16 -45.53
C ARG A 610 -44.51 51.57 -46.07
N ILE A 611 -43.28 52.07 -46.24
CA ILE A 611 -43.00 53.25 -47.08
C ILE A 611 -43.22 52.87 -48.53
N ARG A 612 -42.78 51.72 -49.03
CA ARG A 612 -43.15 51.27 -50.39
C ARG A 612 -44.65 51.07 -50.57
N GLN A 613 -45.37 50.53 -49.59
CA GLN A 613 -46.83 50.42 -49.63
C GLN A 613 -47.52 51.75 -49.37
N LEU A 614 -46.91 52.71 -48.67
CA LEU A 614 -47.42 54.08 -48.55
C LEU A 614 -46.98 54.94 -49.74
N GLU A 615 -46.01 54.52 -50.54
CA GLU A 615 -45.63 55.07 -51.84
C GLU A 615 -46.48 54.45 -52.93
N GLU A 616 -46.89 53.18 -52.85
CA GLU A 616 -47.92 52.56 -53.69
C GLU A 616 -49.31 53.06 -53.29
N GLU A 617 -49.66 53.16 -52.00
CA GLU A 617 -50.91 53.80 -51.56
C GLU A 617 -50.88 55.30 -51.87
N LYS A 618 -49.74 56.00 -51.77
CA LYS A 618 -49.61 57.40 -52.24
C LYS A 618 -49.61 57.50 -53.76
N ASN A 619 -49.09 56.54 -54.51
CA ASN A 619 -49.13 56.56 -55.97
C ASN A 619 -50.52 56.18 -56.48
N ASN A 620 -51.22 55.26 -55.82
CA ASN A 620 -52.62 54.92 -56.10
C ASN A 620 -53.57 56.03 -55.62
N LEU A 621 -53.27 56.71 -54.52
CA LEU A 621 -53.96 57.94 -54.09
C LEU A 621 -53.52 59.16 -54.89
N GLN A 622 -52.36 59.14 -55.54
CA GLN A 622 -52.00 60.13 -56.56
C GLN A 622 -52.66 59.81 -57.89
N GLU A 623 -52.86 58.55 -58.28
CA GLU A 623 -53.65 58.20 -59.45
C GLU A 623 -55.13 58.51 -59.20
N GLN A 624 -55.67 58.23 -58.01
CA GLN A 624 -57.02 58.69 -57.63
C GLN A 624 -57.09 60.20 -57.42
N GLN A 625 -56.05 60.87 -56.90
CA GLN A 625 -55.97 62.33 -56.88
C GLN A 625 -55.74 62.90 -58.28
N GLU A 626 -55.15 62.18 -59.23
CA GLU A 626 -54.94 62.61 -60.60
C GLU A 626 -56.18 62.30 -61.47
N GLU A 627 -57.00 61.31 -61.11
CA GLU A 627 -58.37 61.12 -61.63
C GLU A 627 -59.34 62.18 -61.06
N GLU A 628 -59.32 62.42 -59.74
CA GLU A 628 -60.05 63.55 -59.10
C GLU A 628 -59.49 64.90 -59.56
N GLU A 629 -58.19 65.03 -59.85
CA GLU A 629 -57.60 66.23 -60.44
C GLU A 629 -57.76 66.28 -61.95
N GLU A 630 -58.04 65.22 -62.70
CA GLU A 630 -58.45 65.32 -64.11
C GLU A 630 -59.95 65.66 -64.19
N ALA A 631 -60.78 65.12 -63.30
CA ALA A 631 -62.16 65.57 -63.11
C ALA A 631 -62.21 67.04 -62.65
N ARG A 632 -61.38 67.43 -61.66
CA ARG A 632 -61.24 68.80 -61.20
C ARG A 632 -60.52 69.69 -62.20
N LYS A 633 -59.52 69.24 -62.97
CA LYS A 633 -58.90 70.01 -64.07
C LYS A 633 -59.76 70.02 -65.33
N ALA A 634 -60.80 69.20 -65.47
CA ALA A 634 -61.87 69.44 -66.43
C ALA A 634 -62.71 70.65 -65.99
N LEU A 635 -63.08 70.70 -64.71
CA LEU A 635 -63.76 71.85 -64.08
C LEU A 635 -62.85 73.11 -63.95
N GLU A 636 -61.54 72.95 -63.81
CA GLU A 636 -60.56 74.03 -63.68
C GLU A 636 -59.96 74.44 -65.03
N LYS A 637 -59.96 73.62 -66.08
CA LYS A 637 -59.82 74.13 -67.46
C LYS A 637 -61.03 74.98 -67.85
N GLN A 638 -62.20 74.73 -67.25
CA GLN A 638 -63.36 75.61 -67.29
C GLN A 638 -63.16 76.97 -66.56
N ILE A 639 -62.12 77.11 -65.71
CA ILE A 639 -61.84 78.32 -64.91
C ILE A 639 -60.52 79.01 -65.31
N LEU A 640 -59.45 78.27 -65.56
CA LEU A 640 -58.16 78.77 -66.08
C LEU A 640 -58.23 79.22 -67.55
N SER A 641 -59.33 78.94 -68.25
CA SER A 641 -59.73 79.71 -69.44
C SER A 641 -59.88 81.21 -69.17
N LEU A 642 -60.06 81.63 -67.91
CA LEU A 642 -60.34 83.02 -67.51
C LEU A 642 -59.18 83.73 -66.80
N GLN A 643 -58.10 83.02 -66.42
CA GLN A 643 -56.96 83.62 -65.70
C GLN A 643 -55.61 83.24 -66.31
N SER A 644 -55.38 83.84 -67.49
CA SER A 644 -54.09 83.92 -68.17
C SER A 644 -53.14 84.94 -67.49
N GLN A 645 -51.82 84.75 -67.64
CA GLN A 645 -50.70 85.59 -67.12
C GLN A 645 -50.50 85.46 -65.58
N LEU A 646 -49.28 85.28 -65.03
CA LEU A 646 -48.23 86.31 -64.93
C LEU A 646 -46.91 85.74 -64.29
N VAL A 647 -45.72 86.07 -64.83
CA VAL A 647 -44.38 86.21 -64.15
C VAL A 647 -43.81 85.01 -63.33
N GLU A 648 -42.76 84.31 -63.81
CA GLU A 648 -41.32 84.46 -63.47
C GLU A 648 -40.97 84.44 -61.95
N ALA A 649 -40.13 83.57 -61.34
CA ALA A 649 -38.85 82.88 -61.65
C ALA A 649 -37.57 83.51 -60.98
N LYS A 650 -36.57 82.65 -60.67
CA LYS A 650 -35.09 82.86 -60.49
C LYS A 650 -34.45 82.87 -59.06
N LYS A 651 -33.17 82.42 -59.04
CA LYS A 651 -32.04 82.61 -58.06
C LYS A 651 -32.00 81.77 -56.77
N LYS A 652 -30.84 81.48 -56.11
CA LYS A 652 -29.36 81.30 -56.40
C LYS A 652 -28.66 80.92 -55.03
N VAL A 653 -27.53 80.20 -54.82
CA VAL A 653 -26.14 80.07 -55.39
C VAL A 653 -25.12 81.11 -54.84
N ASP A 654 -23.90 80.82 -54.31
CA ASP A 654 -23.15 79.58 -53.87
C ASP A 654 -21.99 79.97 -52.83
N ASP A 655 -20.82 79.29 -52.79
CA ASP A 655 -19.45 79.66 -52.25
C ASP A 655 -19.13 79.39 -50.73
N ASP A 656 -17.89 79.25 -50.17
CA ASP A 656 -16.43 79.11 -50.58
C ASP A 656 -15.67 78.45 -49.36
N VAL A 657 -14.49 77.78 -49.26
CA VAL A 657 -13.19 77.52 -49.99
C VAL A 657 -11.93 78.29 -49.48
N GLY A 658 -10.74 77.65 -49.36
CA GLY A 658 -9.43 78.31 -49.08
C GLY A 658 -8.18 77.43 -48.72
N THR A 659 -7.03 77.70 -49.38
CA THR A 659 -5.58 77.38 -49.05
C THR A 659 -5.23 76.05 -48.35
N ILE A 660 -4.40 75.11 -48.85
CA ILE A 660 -3.38 75.02 -49.92
C ILE A 660 -2.13 75.91 -49.70
N GLU A 661 -1.01 75.29 -49.28
CA GLU A 661 0.34 75.45 -49.90
C GLU A 661 1.41 74.48 -49.30
N GLY A 662 1.29 74.06 -48.04
CA GLY A 662 2.24 73.13 -47.39
C GLY A 662 2.23 71.66 -47.85
N LEU A 663 1.82 71.38 -49.08
CA LEU A 663 1.41 70.03 -49.54
C LEU A 663 2.51 69.22 -50.25
N GLU A 664 3.56 69.85 -50.79
CA GLU A 664 4.45 69.19 -51.76
C GLU A 664 5.45 68.19 -51.16
N GLU A 665 5.97 68.41 -49.94
CA GLU A 665 6.78 67.38 -49.25
C GLU A 665 5.92 66.21 -48.75
N VAL A 666 4.69 66.50 -48.30
CA VAL A 666 3.71 65.49 -47.86
C VAL A 666 3.34 64.56 -49.02
N LYS A 667 3.14 65.11 -50.22
CA LYS A 667 2.81 64.39 -51.47
C LYS A 667 3.79 63.26 -51.82
N LYS A 668 5.11 63.44 -51.61
CA LYS A 668 6.10 62.37 -51.86
C LYS A 668 6.04 61.23 -50.85
N LYS A 669 5.64 61.51 -49.61
CA LYS A 669 5.44 60.48 -48.58
C LYS A 669 4.15 59.71 -48.85
N LEU A 670 3.06 60.44 -49.07
CA LEU A 670 1.74 59.90 -49.42
C LEU A 670 1.77 58.96 -50.63
N LEU A 671 2.54 59.25 -51.68
CA LEU A 671 2.63 58.36 -52.85
C LEU A 671 3.17 56.95 -52.49
N LYS A 672 4.18 56.88 -51.62
CA LYS A 672 4.76 55.59 -51.20
C LYS A 672 3.87 54.87 -50.19
N ASP A 673 3.21 55.63 -49.32
CA ASP A 673 2.19 55.10 -48.43
C ASP A 673 0.99 54.54 -49.24
N MET A 674 0.59 55.22 -50.33
CA MET A 674 -0.52 54.83 -51.22
C MET A 674 -0.28 53.49 -51.93
N GLU A 675 0.93 53.20 -52.43
CA GLU A 675 1.24 51.88 -52.99
C GLU A 675 1.14 50.77 -51.92
N SER A 676 1.66 51.03 -50.71
CA SER A 676 1.59 50.08 -49.60
C SER A 676 0.15 49.85 -49.09
N LEU A 677 -0.69 50.89 -49.16
CA LEU A 677 -2.12 50.83 -48.87
C LEU A 677 -2.89 50.11 -49.99
N GLY A 678 -2.46 50.26 -51.25
CA GLY A 678 -3.03 49.55 -52.41
C GLY A 678 -2.86 48.04 -52.29
N GLN A 679 -1.65 47.55 -52.03
CA GLN A 679 -1.42 46.12 -51.79
C GLN A 679 -2.21 45.60 -50.59
N ARG A 680 -2.24 46.35 -49.47
CA ARG A 680 -3.07 46.00 -48.30
C ARG A 680 -4.57 46.00 -48.61
N LEU A 681 -5.05 46.87 -49.49
CA LEU A 681 -6.45 46.91 -49.90
C LEU A 681 -6.81 45.68 -50.75
N GLU A 682 -5.91 45.25 -51.63
CA GLU A 682 -6.07 44.05 -52.45
C GLU A 682 -6.02 42.75 -51.62
N GLU A 683 -5.06 42.64 -50.69
CA GLU A 683 -5.02 41.56 -49.68
C GLU A 683 -6.31 41.52 -48.85
N LYS A 684 -6.81 42.68 -48.40
CA LYS A 684 -8.07 42.79 -47.67
C LYS A 684 -9.28 42.47 -48.52
N GLY A 685 -9.27 42.78 -49.81
CA GLY A 685 -10.30 42.37 -50.78
C GLY A 685 -10.39 40.85 -50.91
N ILE A 686 -9.26 40.17 -51.13
CA ILE A 686 -9.20 38.70 -51.20
C ILE A 686 -9.59 38.06 -49.86
N ALA A 687 -9.22 38.65 -48.73
CA ALA A 687 -9.64 38.18 -47.41
C ALA A 687 -11.16 38.38 -47.19
N HIS A 688 -11.73 39.50 -47.64
CA HIS A 688 -13.16 39.78 -47.55
C HIS A 688 -13.99 38.84 -48.44
N GLU A 689 -13.53 38.56 -49.66
CA GLU A 689 -14.20 37.64 -50.58
C GLU A 689 -14.18 36.18 -50.06
N LYS A 690 -13.10 35.79 -49.35
CA LYS A 690 -13.05 34.52 -48.61
C LYS A 690 -14.01 34.51 -47.42
N LEU A 691 -14.10 35.61 -46.65
CA LEU A 691 -15.03 35.75 -45.53
C LEU A 691 -16.50 35.72 -45.95
N GLU A 692 -16.86 36.32 -47.08
CA GLU A 692 -18.20 36.17 -47.68
C GLU A 692 -18.48 34.69 -48.01
N LYS A 693 -17.52 33.97 -48.60
CA LYS A 693 -17.69 32.54 -48.93
C LYS A 693 -17.86 31.67 -47.68
N THR A 694 -17.16 31.93 -46.57
CA THR A 694 -17.42 31.22 -45.29
C THR A 694 -18.73 31.64 -44.62
N LYS A 695 -19.06 32.95 -44.61
CA LYS A 695 -20.34 33.47 -44.10
C LYS A 695 -21.52 32.80 -44.78
N ASN A 696 -21.52 32.74 -46.12
CA ASN A 696 -22.61 32.16 -46.89
C ASN A 696 -22.71 30.63 -46.69
N ARG A 697 -21.60 29.92 -46.42
CA ARG A 697 -21.62 28.51 -46.01
C ARG A 697 -22.21 28.31 -44.61
N LEU A 698 -21.83 29.15 -43.66
CA LEU A 698 -22.34 29.10 -42.28
C LEU A 698 -23.82 29.49 -42.20
N GLN A 699 -24.28 30.41 -43.04
CA GLN A 699 -25.71 30.72 -43.19
C GLN A 699 -26.47 29.48 -43.67
N GLN A 700 -25.95 28.79 -44.69
CA GLN A 700 -26.59 27.60 -45.23
C GLN A 700 -26.65 26.44 -44.21
N GLU A 701 -25.58 26.23 -43.43
CA GLU A 701 -25.55 25.28 -42.30
C GLU A 701 -26.55 25.65 -41.19
N LEU A 702 -26.76 26.95 -40.93
CA LEU A 702 -27.74 27.44 -39.96
C LEU A 702 -29.19 27.24 -40.47
N ASP A 703 -29.45 27.56 -41.72
CA ASP A 703 -30.76 27.42 -42.36
C ASP A 703 -31.21 25.94 -42.36
N ASP A 704 -30.31 25.02 -42.72
CA ASP A 704 -30.55 23.57 -42.66
C ASP A 704 -30.87 23.10 -41.22
N LEU A 705 -30.09 23.54 -40.22
CA LEU A 705 -30.31 23.19 -38.81
C LEU A 705 -31.62 23.76 -38.25
N MET A 706 -32.07 24.93 -38.71
CA MET A 706 -33.37 25.50 -38.34
C MET A 706 -34.53 24.68 -38.90
N VAL A 707 -34.43 24.23 -40.17
CA VAL A 707 -35.44 23.36 -40.79
C VAL A 707 -35.55 22.03 -40.04
N ASP A 708 -34.42 21.40 -39.69
CA ASP A 708 -34.40 20.16 -38.92
C ASP A 708 -35.01 20.33 -37.50
N LEU A 709 -34.69 21.44 -36.82
CA LEU A 709 -35.24 21.74 -35.49
C LEU A 709 -36.76 21.92 -35.50
N ASP A 710 -37.30 22.69 -36.47
CA ASP A 710 -38.75 22.89 -36.58
C ASP A 710 -39.47 21.63 -37.07
N HIS A 711 -38.84 20.81 -37.91
CA HIS A 711 -39.35 19.48 -38.27
C HIS A 711 -39.48 18.58 -37.03
N GLN A 712 -38.45 18.51 -36.18
CA GLN A 712 -38.50 17.74 -34.92
C GLN A 712 -39.56 18.29 -33.96
N ARG A 713 -39.66 19.61 -33.78
CA ARG A 713 -40.71 20.27 -32.97
C ARG A 713 -42.11 19.91 -33.47
N GLN A 714 -42.32 19.92 -34.78
CA GLN A 714 -43.62 19.60 -35.37
C GLN A 714 -43.97 18.12 -35.23
N ILE A 715 -43.00 17.20 -35.33
CA ILE A 715 -43.19 15.77 -35.00
C ILE A 715 -43.61 15.61 -33.54
N VAL A 716 -42.86 16.16 -32.58
CA VAL A 716 -43.19 16.04 -31.14
C VAL A 716 -44.58 16.58 -30.84
N SER A 717 -44.91 17.78 -31.34
CA SER A 717 -46.24 18.38 -31.17
C SER A 717 -47.36 17.51 -31.75
N ASN A 718 -47.13 16.85 -32.88
CA ASN A 718 -48.11 15.96 -33.50
C ASN A 718 -48.25 14.62 -32.76
N LEU A 719 -47.17 14.08 -32.18
CA LEU A 719 -47.23 12.89 -31.33
C LEU A 719 -47.95 13.17 -30.01
N GLU A 720 -47.65 14.30 -29.34
CA GLU A 720 -48.41 14.73 -28.15
C GLU A 720 -49.91 14.89 -28.43
N LYS A 721 -50.28 15.49 -29.57
CA LYS A 721 -51.68 15.66 -29.97
C LYS A 721 -52.38 14.34 -30.30
N LYS A 722 -51.64 13.30 -30.70
CA LYS A 722 -52.18 11.94 -30.85
C LYS A 722 -52.35 11.28 -29.49
N GLN A 723 -51.30 11.30 -28.65
CA GLN A 723 -51.32 10.72 -27.30
C GLN A 723 -52.49 11.28 -26.49
N LYS A 724 -52.56 12.62 -26.35
CA LYS A 724 -53.65 13.32 -25.63
C LYS A 724 -55.05 12.99 -26.14
N LYS A 725 -55.22 12.62 -27.43
CA LYS A 725 -56.51 12.17 -27.98
C LYS A 725 -56.82 10.71 -27.65
N PHE A 726 -55.84 9.82 -27.66
CA PHE A 726 -56.00 8.45 -27.17
C PHE A 726 -56.29 8.44 -25.67
N ASP A 727 -55.54 9.22 -24.89
CA ASP A 727 -55.72 9.39 -23.45
C ASP A 727 -57.13 9.95 -23.15
N GLN A 728 -57.59 10.95 -23.91
CA GLN A 728 -58.93 11.51 -23.78
C GLN A 728 -60.02 10.46 -24.05
N LEU A 729 -59.98 9.75 -25.19
CA LEU A 729 -60.97 8.72 -25.52
C LEU A 729 -60.98 7.59 -24.49
N LEU A 730 -59.80 7.17 -24.04
CA LEU A 730 -59.65 6.17 -22.98
C LEU A 730 -60.16 6.68 -21.62
N ALA A 731 -59.97 7.97 -21.31
CA ALA A 731 -60.52 8.59 -20.11
C ALA A 731 -62.04 8.75 -20.17
N GLU A 732 -62.62 9.08 -21.32
CA GLU A 732 -64.06 9.16 -21.54
C GLU A 732 -64.71 7.78 -21.32
N GLU A 733 -64.18 6.71 -21.93
CA GLU A 733 -64.65 5.34 -21.70
C GLU A 733 -64.41 4.86 -20.25
N LYS A 734 -63.24 5.15 -19.65
CA LYS A 734 -62.99 4.87 -18.23
C LYS A 734 -64.00 5.59 -17.32
N ASN A 735 -64.35 6.84 -17.61
CA ASN A 735 -65.29 7.63 -16.82
C ASN A 735 -66.73 7.13 -16.98
N ILE A 736 -67.15 6.73 -18.19
CA ILE A 736 -68.46 6.10 -18.44
C ILE A 736 -68.54 4.77 -17.68
N SER A 737 -67.50 3.93 -17.77
CA SER A 737 -67.41 2.65 -17.06
C SER A 737 -67.43 2.81 -15.54
N ALA A 738 -66.62 3.74 -15.00
CA ALA A 738 -66.59 4.06 -13.57
C ALA A 738 -67.92 4.62 -13.06
N ARG A 739 -68.58 5.48 -13.84
CA ARG A 739 -69.92 5.98 -13.52
C ARG A 739 -70.97 4.87 -13.51
N ASN A 740 -70.96 3.96 -14.49
CA ASN A 740 -71.87 2.82 -14.53
C ASN A 740 -71.63 1.88 -13.35
N ALA A 741 -70.38 1.68 -12.94
CA ALA A 741 -70.03 0.94 -11.73
C ALA A 741 -70.54 1.66 -10.46
N GLU A 742 -70.36 2.98 -10.35
CA GLU A 742 -70.85 3.74 -9.19
C GLU A 742 -72.38 3.77 -9.11
N GLU A 743 -73.09 3.95 -10.23
CA GLU A 743 -74.55 3.90 -10.28
C GLU A 743 -75.09 2.50 -9.92
N ARG A 744 -74.39 1.43 -10.32
CA ARG A 744 -74.66 0.04 -9.88
C ARG A 744 -74.41 -0.13 -8.38
N ASP A 745 -73.28 0.32 -7.87
CA ASP A 745 -72.87 0.11 -6.48
C ASP A 745 -73.77 0.90 -5.51
N ARG A 746 -74.19 2.12 -5.91
CA ARG A 746 -75.24 2.87 -5.24
C ARG A 746 -76.57 2.11 -5.25
N ALA A 747 -77.01 1.57 -6.40
CA ALA A 747 -78.26 0.81 -6.50
C ALA A 747 -78.24 -0.48 -5.64
N GLU A 748 -77.09 -1.16 -5.54
CA GLU A 748 -76.92 -2.32 -4.67
C GLU A 748 -76.89 -1.92 -3.18
N ALA A 749 -76.26 -0.80 -2.82
CA ALA A 749 -76.31 -0.26 -1.47
C ALA A 749 -77.75 0.12 -1.07
N ASP A 750 -78.48 0.81 -1.95
CA ASP A 750 -79.90 1.16 -1.82
C ASP A 750 -80.77 -0.10 -1.59
N ALA A 751 -80.49 -1.18 -2.32
CA ALA A 751 -81.20 -2.46 -2.18
C ALA A 751 -80.92 -3.12 -0.83
N ARG A 752 -79.64 -3.22 -0.43
CA ARG A 752 -79.21 -3.75 0.87
C ARG A 752 -79.73 -2.92 2.05
N GLU A 753 -79.86 -1.60 1.91
CA GLU A 753 -80.45 -0.73 2.93
C GLU A 753 -81.96 -0.98 3.06
N LYS A 754 -82.68 -1.13 1.94
CA LYS A 754 -84.11 -1.46 1.92
C LYS A 754 -84.38 -2.85 2.50
N GLU A 755 -83.54 -3.83 2.19
CA GLU A 755 -83.57 -5.17 2.79
C GLU A 755 -83.30 -5.12 4.31
N THR A 756 -82.27 -4.40 4.74
CA THR A 756 -81.96 -4.21 6.17
C THR A 756 -83.10 -3.52 6.91
N LYS A 757 -83.75 -2.52 6.30
CA LYS A 757 -84.95 -1.86 6.84
C LYS A 757 -86.15 -2.80 6.90
N ALA A 758 -86.37 -3.64 5.88
CA ALA A 758 -87.43 -4.64 5.90
C ALA A 758 -87.22 -5.67 7.02
N LEU A 759 -86.00 -6.18 7.19
CA LEU A 759 -85.65 -7.10 8.29
C LEU A 759 -85.77 -6.43 9.67
N SER A 760 -85.41 -5.15 9.79
CA SER A 760 -85.58 -4.39 11.04
C SER A 760 -87.05 -4.13 11.38
N LEU A 761 -87.90 -3.87 10.39
CA LEU A 761 -89.34 -3.69 10.58
C LEU A 761 -90.07 -5.00 10.84
N ALA A 762 -89.62 -6.11 10.25
CA ALA A 762 -90.11 -7.45 10.58
C ALA A 762 -89.82 -7.78 12.05
N ARG A 763 -88.56 -7.64 12.50
CA ARG A 763 -88.21 -7.85 13.92
C ARG A 763 -88.99 -6.94 14.87
N ALA A 764 -89.13 -5.65 14.57
CA ALA A 764 -89.90 -4.74 15.40
C ALA A 764 -91.41 -5.08 15.43
N LEU A 765 -91.94 -5.74 14.40
CA LEU A 765 -93.31 -6.27 14.39
C LEU A 765 -93.39 -7.58 15.20
N ASP A 766 -92.43 -8.47 15.05
CA ASP A 766 -92.34 -9.73 15.80
C ASP A 766 -92.20 -9.45 17.30
N GLU A 767 -91.28 -8.58 17.72
CA GLU A 767 -91.11 -8.08 19.09
C GLU A 767 -92.40 -7.47 19.66
N ALA A 768 -93.17 -6.73 18.84
CA ALA A 768 -94.44 -6.14 19.25
C ALA A 768 -95.58 -7.17 19.36
N LEU A 769 -95.54 -8.26 18.57
CA LEU A 769 -96.47 -9.38 18.65
C LEU A 769 -96.15 -10.29 19.85
N GLU A 770 -94.88 -10.59 20.10
CA GLU A 770 -94.42 -11.31 21.30
C GLU A 770 -94.78 -10.53 22.57
N GLY A 771 -94.52 -9.22 22.60
CA GLY A 771 -94.92 -8.36 23.73
C GLY A 771 -96.44 -8.30 23.94
N ARG A 772 -97.24 -8.27 22.87
CA ARG A 772 -98.71 -8.39 22.96
C ARG A 772 -99.11 -9.73 23.58
N ASP A 773 -98.52 -10.82 23.12
CA ASP A 773 -98.89 -12.17 23.55
C ASP A 773 -98.42 -12.45 25.00
N GLU A 774 -97.31 -11.83 25.43
CA GLU A 774 -96.89 -11.77 26.82
C GLU A 774 -97.88 -10.96 27.67
N PHE A 775 -98.30 -9.77 27.25
CA PHE A 775 -99.35 -9.01 27.96
C PHE A 775 -100.68 -9.78 28.03
N GLU A 776 -101.05 -10.52 26.99
CA GLU A 776 -102.23 -11.40 27.02
C GLU A 776 -102.07 -12.57 28.01
N ARG A 777 -100.90 -13.21 28.07
CA ARG A 777 -100.59 -14.26 29.05
C ARG A 777 -100.62 -13.70 30.47
N LEU A 778 -99.97 -12.57 30.72
CA LEU A 778 -99.96 -11.91 32.02
C LEU A 778 -101.38 -11.50 32.47
N ASN A 779 -102.21 -11.00 31.55
CA ASN A 779 -103.60 -10.64 31.84
C ASN A 779 -104.48 -11.87 32.10
N LYS A 780 -104.18 -13.03 31.50
CA LYS A 780 -104.82 -14.32 31.83
C LYS A 780 -104.35 -14.84 33.20
N GLN A 781 -103.06 -14.78 33.48
CA GLN A 781 -102.47 -15.18 34.77
C GLN A 781 -103.02 -14.33 35.92
N LEU A 782 -103.01 -12.99 35.80
CA LEU A 782 -103.53 -12.09 36.85
C LEU A 782 -105.04 -12.28 37.10
N ARG A 783 -105.81 -12.78 36.12
CA ARG A 783 -107.21 -13.18 36.34
C ARG A 783 -107.31 -14.49 37.10
N ALA A 784 -106.53 -15.51 36.73
CA ALA A 784 -106.46 -16.76 37.47
C ALA A 784 -106.02 -16.52 38.92
N GLU A 785 -104.96 -15.74 39.15
CA GLU A 785 -104.51 -15.34 40.48
C GLU A 785 -105.60 -14.56 41.27
N MET A 786 -106.40 -13.71 40.61
CA MET A 786 -107.54 -13.07 41.26
C MET A 786 -108.67 -14.06 41.58
N GLU A 787 -108.97 -15.01 40.71
CA GLU A 787 -109.99 -16.05 40.92
C GLU A 787 -109.56 -17.02 42.06
N ASP A 788 -108.30 -17.43 42.08
CA ASP A 788 -107.68 -18.22 43.15
C ASP A 788 -107.70 -17.45 44.49
N LEU A 789 -107.27 -16.18 44.51
CA LEU A 789 -107.31 -15.34 45.71
C LEU A 789 -108.73 -15.03 46.21
N MET A 790 -109.73 -14.97 45.31
CA MET A 790 -111.14 -14.90 45.71
C MET A 790 -111.59 -16.22 46.34
N SER A 791 -111.28 -17.36 45.72
CA SER A 791 -111.63 -18.68 46.29
C SER A 791 -110.99 -18.92 47.66
N SER A 792 -109.73 -18.51 47.83
CA SER A 792 -108.99 -18.58 49.10
C SER A 792 -109.57 -17.66 50.19
N LYS A 793 -110.31 -16.61 49.80
CA LYS A 793 -110.93 -15.64 50.70
C LYS A 793 -112.34 -16.03 51.14
N ASP A 794 -113.07 -16.75 50.30
CA ASP A 794 -114.40 -17.28 50.65
C ASP A 794 -114.33 -18.46 51.65
N ASP A 795 -113.19 -19.16 51.72
CA ASP A 795 -112.91 -20.27 52.67
C ASP A 795 -112.63 -19.79 54.13
N VAL A 796 -112.81 -18.51 54.45
CA VAL A 796 -112.52 -17.90 55.78
C VAL A 796 -113.70 -18.12 56.78
N GLY A 797 -114.43 -19.23 56.64
CA GLY A 797 -115.74 -19.51 57.27
C GLY A 797 -115.74 -19.98 58.73
N LYS A 798 -114.63 -20.57 59.22
CA LYS A 798 -114.39 -21.11 60.56
C LYS A 798 -115.19 -22.36 60.96
N ASN A 799 -114.59 -23.51 60.68
CA ASN A 799 -114.63 -24.69 61.55
C ASN A 799 -113.23 -25.28 61.78
N VAL A 800 -113.04 -26.06 62.85
CA VAL A 800 -111.73 -26.67 63.19
C VAL A 800 -111.17 -27.51 62.02
N HIS A 801 -112.05 -28.17 61.28
CA HIS A 801 -111.68 -29.01 60.14
C HIS A 801 -111.11 -28.21 58.95
N GLU A 802 -111.47 -26.93 58.80
CA GLU A 802 -110.89 -26.02 57.81
C GLU A 802 -109.47 -25.59 58.21
N LEU A 803 -109.21 -25.44 59.52
CA LEU A 803 -107.85 -25.22 60.03
C LEU A 803 -106.97 -26.46 59.85
N GLU A 804 -107.52 -27.68 59.98
CA GLU A 804 -106.80 -28.91 59.63
C GLU A 804 -106.53 -29.02 58.12
N LYS A 805 -107.51 -28.67 57.27
CA LYS A 805 -107.37 -28.60 55.80
C LYS A 805 -106.28 -27.58 55.40
N SER A 806 -106.33 -26.37 55.95
CA SER A 806 -105.34 -25.31 55.74
C SER A 806 -103.96 -25.72 56.25
N LYS A 807 -103.86 -26.33 57.44
CA LYS A 807 -102.60 -26.87 57.95
C LYS A 807 -102.02 -27.92 57.01
N ARG A 808 -102.82 -28.88 56.52
CA ARG A 808 -102.36 -29.91 55.57
C ARG A 808 -101.91 -29.30 54.24
N ALA A 809 -102.60 -28.27 53.73
CA ALA A 809 -102.17 -27.55 52.53
C ALA A 809 -100.82 -26.85 52.74
N LEU A 810 -100.60 -26.24 53.91
CA LEU A 810 -99.30 -25.64 54.26
C LEU A 810 -98.20 -26.69 54.50
N GLU A 811 -98.53 -27.83 55.11
CA GLU A 811 -97.59 -28.96 55.27
C GLU A 811 -97.19 -29.56 53.91
N GLN A 812 -98.15 -29.70 52.98
CA GLN A 812 -97.90 -30.10 51.60
C GLN A 812 -97.04 -29.06 50.87
N GLN A 813 -97.37 -27.77 50.96
CA GLN A 813 -96.60 -26.70 50.33
C GLN A 813 -95.15 -26.62 50.87
N VAL A 814 -94.94 -26.90 52.16
CA VAL A 814 -93.59 -27.00 52.75
C VAL A 814 -92.83 -28.22 52.20
N GLU A 815 -93.50 -29.34 51.96
CA GLU A 815 -92.86 -30.53 51.37
C GLU A 815 -92.54 -30.33 49.88
N GLU A 816 -93.45 -29.75 49.10
CA GLU A 816 -93.22 -29.36 47.70
C GLU A 816 -92.05 -28.36 47.58
N MET A 817 -91.92 -27.44 48.53
CA MET A 817 -90.79 -26.51 48.61
C MET A 817 -89.48 -27.19 49.06
N ARG A 818 -89.53 -28.29 49.83
CA ARG A 818 -88.35 -29.10 50.15
C ARG A 818 -87.86 -29.88 48.95
N THR A 819 -88.76 -30.58 48.24
CA THR A 819 -88.40 -31.29 47.01
C THR A 819 -87.82 -30.32 45.97
N GLN A 820 -88.41 -29.13 45.78
CA GLN A 820 -87.82 -28.10 44.91
C GLN A 820 -86.44 -27.60 45.36
N LEU A 821 -86.12 -27.62 46.66
CA LEU A 821 -84.78 -27.28 47.16
C LEU A 821 -83.79 -28.42 46.91
N GLU A 822 -84.14 -29.66 47.24
CA GLU A 822 -83.32 -30.86 46.98
C GLU A 822 -82.98 -30.98 45.49
N GLU A 823 -83.97 -30.79 44.61
CA GLU A 823 -83.78 -30.79 43.15
C GLU A 823 -82.86 -29.66 42.65
N LEU A 824 -82.90 -28.48 43.27
CA LEU A 824 -82.03 -27.36 42.91
C LEU A 824 -80.61 -27.51 43.49
N GLU A 825 -80.46 -28.22 44.61
CA GLU A 825 -79.17 -28.61 45.18
C GLU A 825 -78.49 -29.68 44.32
N ASP A 826 -79.24 -30.67 43.82
CA ASP A 826 -78.75 -31.67 42.85
C ASP A 826 -78.35 -31.05 41.51
N GLU A 827 -79.18 -30.15 40.94
CA GLU A 827 -78.82 -29.40 39.72
C GLU A 827 -77.56 -28.54 39.93
N LEU A 828 -77.45 -27.87 41.09
CA LEU A 828 -76.28 -27.07 41.42
C LEU A 828 -75.03 -27.96 41.50
N GLN A 829 -75.07 -29.05 42.27
CA GLN A 829 -73.97 -30.00 42.41
C GLN A 829 -73.52 -30.55 41.04
N GLY A 830 -74.46 -30.93 40.17
CA GLY A 830 -74.15 -31.37 38.81
C GLY A 830 -73.42 -30.32 37.97
N THR A 831 -73.81 -29.05 38.08
CA THR A 831 -73.11 -27.95 37.38
C THR A 831 -71.75 -27.61 37.99
N GLU A 832 -71.58 -27.73 39.30
CA GLU A 832 -70.29 -27.50 39.97
C GLU A 832 -69.28 -28.63 39.65
N ASP A 833 -69.73 -29.89 39.63
CA ASP A 833 -68.95 -31.05 39.18
C ASP A 833 -68.48 -30.89 37.73
N ALA A 834 -69.37 -30.48 36.83
CA ALA A 834 -69.05 -30.26 35.42
C ALA A 834 -68.02 -29.14 35.24
N LYS A 835 -68.18 -28.03 35.98
CA LYS A 835 -67.23 -26.92 36.04
C LYS A 835 -65.87 -27.37 36.58
N LEU A 836 -65.84 -28.13 37.68
CA LEU A 836 -64.60 -28.62 38.30
C LEU A 836 -63.80 -29.48 37.32
N ARG A 837 -64.47 -30.40 36.60
CA ARG A 837 -63.85 -31.24 35.56
C ARG A 837 -63.23 -30.39 34.44
N LEU A 838 -63.90 -29.32 34.01
CA LEU A 838 -63.38 -28.38 33.01
C LEU A 838 -62.18 -27.56 33.53
N GLU A 839 -62.23 -27.09 34.77
CA GLU A 839 -61.12 -26.34 35.39
C GLU A 839 -59.87 -27.23 35.57
N VAL A 840 -60.03 -28.48 36.02
CA VAL A 840 -58.94 -29.47 36.13
C VAL A 840 -58.36 -29.81 34.75
N ASN A 841 -59.19 -30.08 33.74
CA ASN A 841 -58.71 -30.38 32.38
C ASN A 841 -57.97 -29.18 31.77
N MET A 842 -58.45 -27.95 31.99
CA MET A 842 -57.75 -26.73 31.58
C MET A 842 -56.41 -26.57 32.31
N GLN A 843 -56.33 -26.90 33.60
CA GLN A 843 -55.08 -26.81 34.37
C GLN A 843 -54.07 -27.87 33.92
N ALA A 844 -54.51 -29.09 33.62
CA ALA A 844 -53.67 -30.14 33.05
C ALA A 844 -53.09 -29.73 31.68
N MET A 845 -53.93 -29.21 30.77
CA MET A 845 -53.47 -28.71 29.47
C MET A 845 -52.49 -27.52 29.58
N LYS A 846 -52.67 -26.62 30.55
CA LYS A 846 -51.70 -25.53 30.83
C LYS A 846 -50.36 -26.08 31.31
N ALA A 847 -50.37 -26.99 32.29
CA ALA A 847 -49.15 -27.60 32.81
C ALA A 847 -48.42 -28.45 31.76
N GLN A 848 -49.13 -29.07 30.81
CA GLN A 848 -48.52 -29.71 29.64
C GLN A 848 -47.89 -28.66 28.72
N PHE A 849 -48.63 -27.62 28.32
CA PHE A 849 -48.12 -26.57 27.42
C PHE A 849 -46.90 -25.83 28.00
N GLU A 850 -46.85 -25.63 29.32
CA GLU A 850 -45.70 -25.03 30.01
C GLU A 850 -44.45 -25.94 29.96
N ARG A 851 -44.61 -27.27 30.09
CA ARG A 851 -43.51 -28.24 29.88
C ARG A 851 -43.06 -28.29 28.43
N ASP A 852 -43.99 -28.36 27.49
CA ASP A 852 -43.71 -28.39 26.04
C ASP A 852 -42.96 -27.12 25.61
N LEU A 853 -43.30 -25.96 26.20
CA LEU A 853 -42.60 -24.70 26.00
C LEU A 853 -41.19 -24.72 26.61
N GLN A 854 -41.03 -25.19 27.85
CA GLN A 854 -39.71 -25.32 28.49
C GLN A 854 -38.79 -26.25 27.68
N THR A 855 -39.24 -27.46 27.33
CA THR A 855 -38.48 -28.41 26.52
C THR A 855 -38.08 -27.82 25.16
N ARG A 856 -38.94 -26.99 24.56
CA ARG A 856 -38.64 -26.28 23.32
C ARG A 856 -37.57 -25.20 23.51
N ASP A 857 -37.61 -24.45 24.60
CA ASP A 857 -36.62 -23.41 24.88
C ASP A 857 -35.25 -23.98 25.29
N GLU A 858 -35.23 -25.13 25.96
CA GLU A 858 -34.02 -25.94 26.19
C GLU A 858 -33.42 -26.39 24.84
N GLN A 859 -34.21 -26.99 23.94
CA GLN A 859 -33.78 -27.33 22.58
C GLN A 859 -33.32 -26.11 21.75
N ASN A 860 -33.89 -24.92 21.99
CA ASN A 860 -33.47 -23.69 21.31
C ASN A 860 -32.08 -23.24 21.80
N GLU A 861 -31.83 -23.29 23.11
CA GLU A 861 -30.51 -23.01 23.69
C GLU A 861 -29.47 -24.07 23.30
N GLU A 862 -29.82 -25.35 23.19
CA GLU A 862 -28.93 -26.39 22.64
C GLU A 862 -28.52 -26.09 21.19
N LYS A 863 -29.50 -25.80 20.30
CA LYS A 863 -29.23 -25.43 18.90
C LYS A 863 -28.37 -24.18 18.81
N LYS A 864 -28.62 -23.19 19.66
CA LYS A 864 -27.82 -21.96 19.77
C LYS A 864 -26.39 -22.24 20.24
N ARG A 865 -26.18 -23.12 21.25
CA ARG A 865 -24.85 -23.57 21.68
C ARG A 865 -24.11 -24.31 20.55
N ALA A 866 -24.80 -25.19 19.82
CA ALA A 866 -24.24 -25.92 18.68
C ALA A 866 -23.82 -24.98 17.54
N LEU A 867 -24.66 -24.01 17.18
CA LEU A 867 -24.33 -23.00 16.17
C LEU A 867 -23.15 -22.11 16.60
N VAL A 868 -23.09 -21.70 17.88
CA VAL A 868 -21.94 -20.93 18.41
C VAL A 868 -20.65 -21.76 18.41
N LYS A 869 -20.73 -23.08 18.67
CA LYS A 869 -19.58 -23.99 18.54
C LYS A 869 -19.12 -24.10 17.08
N GLN A 870 -20.04 -24.31 16.15
CA GLN A 870 -19.74 -24.39 14.72
C GLN A 870 -19.12 -23.08 14.17
N VAL A 871 -19.60 -21.92 14.63
CA VAL A 871 -18.99 -20.62 14.28
C VAL A 871 -17.54 -20.54 14.79
N ARG A 872 -17.28 -20.90 16.05
CA ARG A 872 -15.91 -20.92 16.61
C ARG A 872 -14.97 -21.89 15.91
N GLU A 873 -15.49 -23.03 15.45
CA GLU A 873 -14.73 -24.02 14.68
C GLU A 873 -14.33 -23.46 13.31
N LEU A 874 -15.28 -22.88 12.57
CA LEU A 874 -15.02 -22.22 11.28
C LEU A 874 -14.13 -20.96 11.41
N GLU A 875 -14.24 -20.22 12.52
CA GLU A 875 -13.36 -19.09 12.83
C GLU A 875 -11.91 -19.56 13.06
N ALA A 876 -11.70 -20.69 13.74
CA ALA A 876 -10.38 -21.27 13.96
C ALA A 876 -9.77 -21.83 12.66
N GLU A 877 -10.53 -22.60 11.88
CA GLU A 877 -10.09 -23.12 10.57
C GLU A 877 -9.65 -21.99 9.62
N LEU A 878 -10.43 -20.90 9.57
CA LEU A 878 -10.11 -19.72 8.75
C LEU A 878 -8.85 -18.99 9.22
N GLU A 879 -8.64 -18.89 10.53
CA GLU A 879 -7.46 -18.21 11.09
C GLU A 879 -6.18 -19.02 10.88
N ASP A 880 -6.25 -20.36 10.94
CA ASP A 880 -5.12 -21.23 10.64
C ASP A 880 -4.82 -21.29 9.13
N GLU A 881 -5.83 -21.31 8.23
CA GLU A 881 -5.57 -21.17 6.78
C GLU A 881 -4.85 -19.84 6.48
N ARG A 882 -5.30 -18.74 7.11
CA ARG A 882 -4.67 -17.42 6.97
C ARG A 882 -3.21 -17.43 7.42
N LYS A 883 -2.90 -18.00 8.60
CA LYS A 883 -1.52 -18.11 9.11
C LYS A 883 -0.64 -18.92 8.16
N GLN A 884 -1.07 -20.13 7.78
CA GLN A 884 -0.30 -21.00 6.87
C GLN A 884 -0.04 -20.31 5.54
N ARG A 885 -1.06 -19.66 4.96
CA ARG A 885 -0.97 -18.93 3.69
C ARG A 885 -0.07 -17.70 3.79
N ALA A 886 -0.11 -16.97 4.91
CA ALA A 886 0.79 -15.83 5.16
C ALA A 886 2.25 -16.28 5.27
N MET A 887 2.53 -17.33 6.06
CA MET A 887 3.87 -17.92 6.19
C MET A 887 4.40 -18.42 4.84
N ALA A 888 3.61 -19.18 4.09
CA ALA A 888 4.02 -19.69 2.78
C ALA A 888 4.35 -18.57 1.78
N VAL A 889 3.57 -17.48 1.76
CA VAL A 889 3.85 -16.31 0.92
C VAL A 889 5.09 -15.54 1.38
N ALA A 890 5.32 -15.41 2.69
CA ALA A 890 6.49 -14.74 3.25
C ALA A 890 7.79 -15.49 2.94
N ILE A 891 7.83 -16.80 3.22
CA ILE A 891 8.98 -17.67 2.92
C ILE A 891 9.28 -17.66 1.41
N LYS A 892 8.24 -17.83 0.58
CA LYS A 892 8.39 -17.78 -0.87
C LYS A 892 9.01 -16.45 -1.34
N LYS A 893 8.48 -15.31 -0.89
CA LYS A 893 8.99 -13.99 -1.30
C LYS A 893 10.43 -13.74 -0.85
N LYS A 894 10.81 -14.20 0.34
CA LYS A 894 12.20 -14.09 0.82
C LYS A 894 13.13 -14.87 -0.11
N LEU A 895 12.83 -16.14 -0.38
CA LEU A 895 13.64 -16.98 -1.27
C LEU A 895 13.71 -16.44 -2.72
N GLU A 896 12.61 -15.93 -3.27
CA GLU A 896 12.58 -15.29 -4.60
C GLU A 896 13.41 -13.99 -4.67
N MET A 897 13.61 -13.29 -3.54
CA MET A 897 14.42 -12.08 -3.47
C MET A 897 15.90 -12.41 -3.23
N ASP A 898 16.20 -13.23 -2.22
CA ASP A 898 17.55 -13.66 -1.85
C ASP A 898 18.27 -14.33 -3.04
N MET A 899 17.56 -15.19 -3.80
CA MET A 899 18.08 -15.81 -5.03
C MET A 899 18.49 -14.75 -6.07
N LYS A 900 17.64 -13.76 -6.30
CA LYS A 900 17.82 -12.76 -7.36
C LYS A 900 18.95 -11.78 -7.05
N ASP A 901 19.11 -11.41 -5.78
CA ASP A 901 20.21 -10.57 -5.33
C ASP A 901 21.56 -11.31 -5.40
N LEU A 902 21.58 -12.63 -5.12
CA LEU A 902 22.76 -13.48 -5.32
C LEU A 902 23.13 -13.62 -6.81
N GLU A 903 22.16 -13.87 -7.70
CA GLU A 903 22.39 -13.91 -9.16
C GLU A 903 23.02 -12.61 -9.66
N SER A 904 22.47 -11.46 -9.26
CA SER A 904 22.96 -10.12 -9.61
C SER A 904 24.40 -9.87 -9.13
N GLN A 905 24.72 -10.25 -7.89
CA GLN A 905 26.07 -10.12 -7.34
C GLN A 905 27.08 -11.02 -8.07
N ILE A 906 26.69 -12.24 -8.44
CA ILE A 906 27.54 -13.20 -9.17
C ILE A 906 27.83 -12.71 -10.60
N GLU A 907 26.86 -12.15 -11.31
CA GLU A 907 27.10 -11.53 -12.64
C GLU A 907 28.05 -10.33 -12.53
N ALA A 908 27.80 -9.42 -11.59
CA ALA A 908 28.62 -8.22 -11.40
C ALA A 908 30.08 -8.56 -11.08
N ALA A 909 30.31 -9.49 -10.15
CA ALA A 909 31.64 -9.92 -9.74
C ALA A 909 32.40 -10.63 -10.88
N ASN A 910 31.74 -11.50 -11.64
CA ASN A 910 32.37 -12.19 -12.77
C ASN A 910 32.77 -11.22 -13.89
N LYS A 911 31.90 -10.26 -14.22
CA LYS A 911 32.16 -9.26 -15.25
C LYS A 911 33.36 -8.37 -14.90
N GLY A 912 33.39 -7.84 -13.66
CA GLY A 912 34.53 -7.03 -13.18
C GLY A 912 35.86 -7.79 -13.21
N ARG A 913 35.85 -9.07 -12.82
CA ARG A 913 37.03 -9.96 -12.88
C ARG A 913 37.53 -10.17 -14.31
N GLU A 914 36.63 -10.41 -15.27
CA GLU A 914 37.04 -10.60 -16.66
C GLU A 914 37.66 -9.34 -17.27
N ASP A 915 37.06 -8.18 -17.03
CA ASP A 915 37.50 -6.94 -17.67
C ASP A 915 38.87 -6.48 -17.12
N ALA A 916 39.12 -6.70 -15.83
CA ALA A 916 40.46 -6.53 -15.24
C ALA A 916 41.52 -7.47 -15.87
N ILE A 917 41.19 -8.75 -16.09
CA ILE A 917 42.10 -9.72 -16.73
C ILE A 917 42.39 -9.35 -18.20
N LYS A 918 41.39 -8.84 -18.94
CA LYS A 918 41.57 -8.33 -20.30
C LYS A 918 42.51 -7.12 -20.33
N GLN A 919 42.35 -6.19 -19.38
CA GLN A 919 43.19 -4.99 -19.25
C GLN A 919 44.66 -5.35 -18.97
N LEU A 920 44.92 -6.23 -17.99
CA LEU A 920 46.28 -6.67 -17.62
C LEU A 920 47.02 -7.30 -18.81
N ARG A 921 46.39 -8.24 -19.51
CA ARG A 921 46.98 -8.95 -20.66
C ARG A 921 47.34 -8.00 -21.81
N LYS A 922 46.54 -6.95 -22.01
CA LYS A 922 46.80 -5.94 -23.04
C LYS A 922 48.08 -5.15 -22.74
N LEU A 923 48.25 -4.70 -21.50
CA LEU A 923 49.45 -3.95 -21.08
C LEU A 923 50.72 -4.81 -21.15
N GLN A 924 50.63 -6.08 -20.72
CA GLN A 924 51.75 -7.03 -20.82
C GLN A 924 52.18 -7.35 -22.26
N ALA A 925 51.25 -7.34 -23.22
CA ALA A 925 51.59 -7.46 -24.64
C ALA A 925 52.32 -6.21 -25.15
N GLN A 926 51.76 -5.02 -24.91
CA GLN A 926 52.34 -3.75 -25.36
C GLN A 926 53.77 -3.51 -24.83
N MET A 927 54.06 -3.90 -23.58
CA MET A 927 55.42 -3.79 -23.04
C MET A 927 56.43 -4.66 -23.79
N LYS A 928 56.04 -5.88 -24.20
CA LYS A 928 56.91 -6.79 -24.98
C LYS A 928 57.14 -6.30 -26.40
N ASP A 929 56.11 -5.73 -27.03
CA ASP A 929 56.24 -5.16 -28.37
C ASP A 929 57.27 -4.00 -28.37
N TYR A 930 57.17 -3.07 -27.40
CA TYR A 930 58.15 -1.98 -27.24
C TYR A 930 59.57 -2.47 -26.88
N GLN A 931 59.71 -3.52 -26.07
CA GLN A 931 61.03 -4.11 -25.78
C GLN A 931 61.68 -4.66 -27.07
N ARG A 932 60.90 -5.34 -27.92
CA ARG A 932 61.38 -5.88 -29.19
C ARG A 932 61.76 -4.78 -30.19
N GLU A 933 60.95 -3.73 -30.32
CA GLU A 933 61.28 -2.56 -31.16
C GLU A 933 62.61 -1.92 -30.72
N LEU A 934 62.85 -1.81 -29.40
CA LEU A 934 64.09 -1.29 -28.84
C LEU A 934 65.31 -2.18 -29.13
N GLU A 935 65.13 -3.51 -29.21
CA GLU A 935 66.20 -4.45 -29.57
C GLU A 935 66.51 -4.43 -31.08
N GLU A 936 65.51 -4.40 -31.95
CA GLU A 936 65.69 -4.25 -33.40
C GLU A 936 66.38 -2.92 -33.76
N ALA A 937 66.03 -1.83 -33.06
CA ALA A 937 66.71 -0.54 -33.19
C ALA A 937 68.17 -0.56 -32.69
N ARG A 938 68.49 -1.36 -31.66
CA ARG A 938 69.88 -1.52 -31.16
C ARG A 938 70.73 -2.35 -32.11
N ALA A 939 70.20 -3.45 -32.65
CA ALA A 939 70.90 -4.30 -33.60
C ALA A 939 71.30 -3.51 -34.86
N SER A 940 70.35 -2.80 -35.48
CA SER A 940 70.63 -1.99 -36.68
C SER A 940 71.67 -0.88 -36.45
N ARG A 941 71.72 -0.28 -35.25
CA ARG A 941 72.77 0.67 -34.86
C ARG A 941 74.15 0.01 -34.80
N ASP A 942 74.24 -1.17 -34.21
CA ASP A 942 75.51 -1.87 -33.98
C ASP A 942 76.07 -2.42 -35.32
N ASP A 943 75.19 -2.84 -36.25
CA ASP A 943 75.56 -3.18 -37.64
C ASP A 943 76.14 -1.97 -38.41
N ILE A 944 75.53 -0.79 -38.29
CA ILE A 944 76.04 0.46 -38.91
C ILE A 944 77.42 0.82 -38.35
N PHE A 945 77.64 0.65 -37.04
CA PHE A 945 78.93 0.91 -36.41
C PHE A 945 80.02 -0.07 -36.91
N ALA A 946 79.68 -1.35 -37.07
CA ALA A 946 80.58 -2.34 -37.66
C ALA A 946 80.98 -2.00 -39.10
N GLN A 947 80.03 -1.60 -39.95
CA GLN A 947 80.33 -1.14 -41.32
C GLN A 947 81.22 0.11 -41.34
N SER A 948 81.01 1.06 -40.42
CA SER A 948 81.86 2.25 -40.30
C SER A 948 83.31 1.86 -40.01
N LYS A 949 83.53 0.97 -39.04
CA LYS A 949 84.87 0.53 -38.60
C LYS A 949 85.57 -0.36 -39.64
N GLU A 950 84.83 -1.06 -40.49
CA GLU A 950 85.39 -1.76 -41.65
C GLU A 950 85.85 -0.78 -42.76
N ASN A 951 85.07 0.27 -43.02
CA ASN A 951 85.43 1.29 -44.01
C ASN A 951 86.63 2.15 -43.56
N GLU A 952 86.73 2.45 -42.27
CA GLU A 952 87.87 3.13 -41.66
C GLU A 952 89.17 2.31 -41.80
N LYS A 953 89.10 0.97 -41.62
CA LYS A 953 90.25 0.09 -41.88
C LYS A 953 90.68 0.07 -43.35
N LYS A 954 89.73 0.12 -44.30
CA LYS A 954 90.04 0.25 -45.74
C LYS A 954 90.71 1.59 -46.06
N LEU A 955 90.34 2.66 -45.35
CA LEU A 955 90.97 3.97 -45.50
C LEU A 955 92.42 3.94 -44.98
N LYS A 956 92.65 3.47 -43.74
CA LYS A 956 94.00 3.30 -43.17
C LYS A 956 94.90 2.40 -44.06
N SER A 957 94.36 1.37 -44.75
CA SER A 957 95.16 0.55 -45.68
C SER A 957 95.51 1.25 -46.99
N LEU A 958 94.61 2.07 -47.55
CA LEU A 958 94.90 2.86 -48.75
C LEU A 958 95.93 3.95 -48.48
N GLU A 959 95.92 4.56 -47.28
CA GLU A 959 96.96 5.51 -46.84
C GLU A 959 98.34 4.83 -46.73
N ALA A 960 98.38 3.58 -46.27
CA ALA A 960 99.62 2.78 -46.24
C ALA A 960 100.16 2.45 -47.65
N GLU A 961 99.29 2.08 -48.61
CA GLU A 961 99.70 1.87 -50.01
C GLU A 961 100.26 3.16 -50.64
N ILE A 962 99.66 4.32 -50.36
CA ILE A 962 100.17 5.63 -50.83
C ILE A 962 101.56 5.92 -50.26
N LEU A 963 101.79 5.67 -48.96
CA LEU A 963 103.10 5.81 -48.33
C LEU A 963 104.14 4.86 -48.96
N GLN A 964 103.78 3.61 -49.21
CA GLN A 964 104.67 2.63 -49.83
C GLN A 964 105.05 3.05 -51.26
N LEU A 965 104.11 3.55 -52.06
CA LEU A 965 104.36 4.08 -53.41
C LEU A 965 105.25 5.35 -53.38
N GLN A 966 105.14 6.19 -52.35
CA GLN A 966 106.05 7.32 -52.15
C GLN A 966 107.48 6.87 -51.78
N GLU A 967 107.62 5.81 -50.98
CA GLU A 967 108.94 5.28 -50.63
C GLU A 967 109.60 4.53 -51.80
N GLU A 968 108.83 3.81 -52.62
CA GLU A 968 109.29 3.25 -53.89
C GLU A 968 109.77 4.34 -54.86
N LEU A 969 109.01 5.44 -55.00
CA LEU A 969 109.42 6.60 -55.80
C LEU A 969 110.73 7.21 -55.27
N ALA A 970 110.86 7.38 -53.95
CA ALA A 970 112.08 7.86 -53.30
C ALA A 970 113.25 6.86 -53.39
N SER A 971 112.99 5.56 -53.58
CA SER A 971 114.02 4.57 -53.90
C SER A 971 114.49 4.72 -55.36
N SER A 972 113.56 4.92 -56.30
CA SER A 972 113.84 5.15 -57.72
C SER A 972 114.65 6.43 -57.94
N GLU A 973 114.31 7.52 -57.24
CA GLU A 973 115.11 8.74 -57.22
C GLU A 973 116.53 8.54 -56.68
N ARG A 974 116.71 7.69 -55.64
CA ARG A 974 118.03 7.34 -55.11
C ARG A 974 118.84 6.53 -56.12
N SER A 975 118.25 5.54 -56.77
CA SER A 975 118.91 4.78 -57.86
C SER A 975 119.27 5.66 -59.05
N ARG A 976 118.40 6.61 -59.43
CA ARG A 976 118.70 7.61 -60.47
C ARG A 976 119.91 8.48 -60.08
N ARG A 977 119.94 9.00 -58.85
CA ARG A 977 121.08 9.78 -58.35
C ARG A 977 122.36 8.97 -58.25
N HIS A 978 122.28 7.68 -57.89
CA HIS A 978 123.46 6.82 -57.83
C HIS A 978 124.06 6.58 -59.22
N ALA A 979 123.23 6.36 -60.25
CA ALA A 979 123.67 6.27 -61.64
C ALA A 979 124.18 7.62 -62.20
N GLU A 980 123.63 8.76 -61.75
CA GLU A 980 124.18 10.09 -62.03
C GLU A 980 125.53 10.30 -61.34
N GLN A 981 125.75 9.68 -60.17
CA GLN A 981 126.99 9.75 -59.42
C GLN A 981 128.08 8.81 -59.99
N GLU A 982 127.75 7.59 -60.42
CA GLU A 982 128.66 6.71 -61.17
C GLU A 982 129.08 7.36 -62.51
N ARG A 983 128.16 8.07 -63.19
CA ARG A 983 128.48 8.87 -64.38
C ARG A 983 129.50 9.96 -64.06
N ASP A 984 129.34 10.65 -62.93
CA ASP A 984 130.20 11.78 -62.56
C ASP A 984 131.56 11.32 -62.00
N GLU A 985 131.62 10.18 -61.28
CA GLU A 985 132.87 9.54 -60.88
C GLU A 985 133.66 9.03 -62.10
N LEU A 986 133.00 8.42 -63.09
CA LEU A 986 133.63 8.09 -64.38
C LEU A 986 134.05 9.34 -65.17
N ALA A 987 133.32 10.46 -65.06
CA ALA A 987 133.71 11.73 -65.65
C ALA A 987 134.96 12.32 -64.95
N ASP A 988 135.10 12.15 -63.63
CA ASP A 988 136.25 12.64 -62.87
C ASP A 988 137.50 11.73 -62.95
N GLU A 989 137.37 10.43 -63.20
CA GLU A 989 138.52 9.60 -63.63
C GLU A 989 139.01 10.00 -65.03
N ILE A 990 138.10 10.36 -65.94
CA ILE A 990 138.44 10.95 -67.25
C ILE A 990 139.05 12.35 -67.08
N SER A 991 138.58 13.15 -66.12
CA SER A 991 139.11 14.48 -65.76
C SER A 991 140.55 14.38 -65.23
N ASN A 992 140.80 13.47 -64.28
CA ASN A 992 142.14 13.22 -63.75
C ASN A 992 143.09 12.66 -64.82
N SER A 993 142.59 11.86 -65.76
CA SER A 993 143.32 11.42 -66.97
C SER A 993 143.56 12.54 -68.01
N THR A 994 142.97 13.73 -67.82
CA THR A 994 143.07 14.86 -68.76
C THR A 994 144.13 15.89 -68.35
N SER A 995 144.58 15.88 -67.09
CA SER A 995 145.78 16.63 -66.67
C SER A 995 147.05 16.23 -67.43
N GLY A 996 147.21 14.94 -67.74
CA GLY A 996 148.31 14.44 -68.59
C GLY A 996 148.17 14.78 -70.08
N LYS A 997 146.95 15.01 -70.59
CA LYS A 997 146.70 15.35 -72.00
C LYS A 997 147.17 16.77 -72.36
N SER A 998 147.33 17.67 -71.38
CA SER A 998 147.91 19.00 -71.62
C SER A 998 149.43 18.99 -71.84
N ALA A 999 150.14 17.91 -71.47
CA ALA A 999 151.58 17.78 -71.74
C ALA A 999 151.84 17.06 -73.07
N LEU A 1000 151.13 15.95 -73.33
CA LEU A 1000 151.36 15.12 -74.52
C LEU A 1000 150.84 15.74 -75.84
N LEU A 1001 149.94 16.72 -75.79
CA LEU A 1001 149.49 17.44 -76.99
C LEU A 1001 150.56 18.40 -77.55
N ASP A 1002 151.38 18.99 -76.68
CA ASP A 1002 152.51 19.87 -77.08
C ASP A 1002 153.70 19.07 -77.64
N GLU A 1003 153.86 17.81 -77.23
CA GLU A 1003 154.89 16.92 -77.80
C GLU A 1003 154.44 16.33 -79.15
N LYS A 1004 153.17 15.89 -79.25
CA LYS A 1004 152.64 15.32 -80.49
C LYS A 1004 152.57 16.33 -81.65
N ARG A 1005 151.97 17.51 -81.43
CA ARG A 1005 151.82 18.54 -82.48
C ARG A 1005 153.14 19.10 -82.99
N ARG A 1006 154.23 18.94 -82.22
CA ARG A 1006 155.55 19.52 -82.53
C ARG A 1006 156.44 18.61 -83.38
N LEU A 1007 156.12 17.31 -83.48
CA LEU A 1007 156.86 16.34 -84.30
C LEU A 1007 156.05 15.72 -85.45
N GLU A 1008 154.71 15.78 -85.45
CA GLU A 1008 153.94 15.57 -86.69
C GLU A 1008 154.29 16.66 -87.74
N ALA A 1009 154.66 17.86 -87.30
CA ALA A 1009 155.26 18.92 -88.13
C ALA A 1009 156.72 18.65 -88.55
N ARG A 1010 157.40 17.65 -87.97
CA ARG A 1010 158.77 17.24 -88.32
C ARG A 1010 158.77 16.15 -89.39
N ILE A 1011 157.73 15.32 -89.43
CA ILE A 1011 157.50 14.29 -90.46
C ILE A 1011 157.35 14.98 -91.83
N ALA A 1012 156.41 15.92 -91.94
CA ALA A 1012 156.10 16.63 -93.18
C ALA A 1012 157.23 17.52 -93.76
N GLN A 1013 158.35 17.72 -93.05
CA GLN A 1013 159.49 18.51 -93.54
C GLN A 1013 160.67 17.61 -93.99
N LEU A 1014 160.77 16.37 -93.51
CA LEU A 1014 161.81 15.42 -93.94
C LEU A 1014 161.31 14.47 -95.05
N GLU A 1015 160.01 14.42 -95.27
CA GLU A 1015 159.42 13.78 -96.47
C GLU A 1015 159.71 14.57 -97.76
N GLU A 1016 160.10 15.85 -97.66
CA GLU A 1016 160.55 16.69 -98.80
C GLU A 1016 162.08 16.57 -99.02
N GLU A 1017 162.90 16.51 -97.95
CA GLU A 1017 164.34 16.20 -98.05
C GLU A 1017 164.63 14.81 -98.65
N LEU A 1018 163.63 13.91 -98.67
CA LEU A 1018 163.72 12.59 -99.29
C LEU A 1018 163.74 12.63 -100.84
N GLU A 1019 163.22 13.70 -101.47
CA GLU A 1019 163.12 13.80 -102.93
C GLU A 1019 164.31 14.53 -103.58
N GLU A 1020 164.96 15.49 -102.92
CA GLU A 1020 166.09 16.23 -103.52
C GLU A 1020 167.43 15.45 -103.54
N GLU A 1021 167.87 14.84 -102.44
CA GLU A 1021 169.18 14.14 -102.42
C GLU A 1021 169.19 12.82 -103.23
N GLN A 1022 168.04 12.27 -103.61
CA GLN A 1022 168.01 11.19 -104.61
C GLN A 1022 168.20 11.71 -106.05
N SER A 1023 168.02 13.01 -106.32
CA SER A 1023 168.42 13.64 -107.59
C SER A 1023 169.94 13.81 -107.72
N ASN A 1024 170.67 13.86 -106.60
CA ASN A 1024 172.13 13.80 -106.60
C ASN A 1024 172.71 12.41 -106.93
N MET A 1025 171.88 11.36 -107.02
CA MET A 1025 172.33 9.98 -107.25
C MET A 1025 173.02 9.78 -108.61
N GLU A 1026 172.70 10.57 -109.64
CA GLU A 1026 173.00 10.18 -111.04
C GLU A 1026 173.93 11.12 -111.83
N LEU A 1027 174.15 12.39 -111.43
CA LEU A 1027 174.64 13.43 -112.35
C LEU A 1027 175.92 14.20 -111.98
N LEU A 1028 176.63 13.81 -110.90
CA LEU A 1028 178.06 14.15 -110.75
C LEU A 1028 178.88 13.01 -110.11
N ASN A 1029 179.00 11.81 -110.68
CA ASN A 1029 179.11 11.45 -112.10
C ASN A 1029 180.22 12.21 -112.87
N ASP A 1030 180.99 11.48 -113.67
CA ASP A 1030 181.94 11.94 -114.71
C ASP A 1030 182.96 13.07 -114.41
N ARG A 1031 183.03 13.60 -113.19
CA ARG A 1031 184.13 14.44 -112.71
C ARG A 1031 184.85 13.73 -111.58
N PHE A 1032 185.81 12.90 -111.98
CA PHE A 1032 187.22 13.29 -112.14
C PHE A 1032 187.93 13.12 -110.78
N ARG A 1033 189.01 12.34 -110.68
CA ARG A 1033 190.33 12.64 -111.27
C ARG A 1033 190.80 14.02 -110.76
N LYS A 1034 192.03 14.12 -110.24
CA LYS A 1034 193.13 14.81 -110.95
C LYS A 1034 192.61 16.08 -111.67
N THR A 1035 192.74 17.25 -111.05
CA THR A 1035 193.90 18.16 -111.25
C THR A 1035 194.16 18.54 -112.71
N THR A 1036 194.68 19.76 -112.89
CA THR A 1036 195.20 20.36 -114.13
C THR A 1036 194.19 21.22 -114.91
N LEU A 1037 194.61 22.47 -115.17
CA LEU A 1037 194.03 23.54 -116.00
C LEU A 1037 192.83 24.35 -115.43
N GLN A 1038 193.20 25.58 -115.01
CA GLN A 1038 192.41 26.75 -114.62
C GLN A 1038 191.58 26.61 -113.34
#